data_AF-X6LBL2-F1
#
_entry.id   AF-X6LBL2-F1
#
_cell.length_a   1.000
_cell.length_b   1.000
_cell.length_c   1.000
_cell.angle_alpha   90.00
_cell.angle_beta   90.00
_cell.angle_gamma   90.00
#
_symmetry.space_group_name_H-M   'P 1'
#
loop_
_entity.id
_entity.type
_entity.pdbx_description
1 polymer ?
#
loop_
_entity_poly.entity_id
_entity_poly.type
_entity_poly.pdbx_seq_one_letter_code
_entity_poly.pdbx_strand_id
1 'polypeptide(L)'
;MNTKKLKTKGFAFANRDDLFLKDFVVFVDVAGFLKNMATQRNEDVQQLLEQRIQSFGSGLYYERANNLVISILDKHKETVHSNTKCPFSCIYGVALSGCVQKQLAIPKLSCGYLVFLYHLKEKHLDHNNLGLLQNKHKDILKWIKQCIEKIKKGPLTNDIQILEHSRSILKIIWKGVEYHIAIAWTFSKRQYCEFHYTQHNVHVYPFSSEQLQMAANDLIDEAPIHQRYIKQMGRANKAWTKFLEKNMSASLSLLRVYYMREELVGKNTRLAVLFLKLWQYTAMKGKQHLSNNSLEIICVHLFEQLKTRQSSTSILAFDIIQQFFKKITEWITLVNDKEIKSVIIEWPYQQNQFQYLVEPKDINDYKQSLEPGNIVILDKREREKKNNFYIEVCVTCAIFAGNGERKFRHWKDLFDACEGSSEIINNNKAIQFIEFIVDTFSFLFFFLLCCWCPFLKIKALFFWSNMGTIAKKKLSNHIYIPDDAIVADALIVQCLYDSKSKSLTEEQITDRCEKLYESQQSTFDSTKTHWGAIKMQINDSIHRRWGSKGKCIWAKEEKQKLVPAFDLLVKEIWNRKKEEEHEYYSYRLMDDDSSSQESCHNSDYDKKHQKTSKQRPVISTEISVRGNIQTRVSIHSIVLDPPRHDSSNNEDEKTEAKEQDTTVDMAACIIENEFNKRWFTVSEFYAVFSMLYLDRVSSDCPKDLITCERILRTARHPNFKFKMFHRKKISNGRVINVYYFYCFPIQQCQVCNK
;
A
#
# COMPACT_ATOMS: atom_id res chain seq x y z
N MET A 1 39.73 59.63 -92.70
CA MET A 1 41.00 59.07 -93.23
C MET A 1 41.80 58.53 -92.05
N ASN A 2 42.46 57.38 -92.20
CA ASN A 2 43.54 56.82 -91.35
C ASN A 2 43.25 56.64 -89.82
N THR A 3 43.78 55.64 -89.10
CA THR A 3 44.80 54.62 -89.43
C THR A 3 44.49 53.27 -88.75
N LYS A 4 45.08 52.17 -89.23
CA LYS A 4 45.00 50.81 -88.65
C LYS A 4 45.89 50.66 -87.40
N LYS A 5 45.60 49.70 -86.50
CA LYS A 5 46.43 48.47 -86.30
C LYS A 5 45.91 47.45 -85.25
N LEU A 6 46.01 46.17 -85.64
CA LEU A 6 46.22 44.90 -84.90
C LEU A 6 45.55 44.58 -83.53
N LYS A 7 44.66 43.59 -83.59
CA LYS A 7 44.77 42.24 -82.97
C LYS A 7 45.58 42.03 -81.67
N THR A 8 44.90 41.43 -80.69
CA THR A 8 45.29 40.12 -80.10
C THR A 8 44.03 39.31 -79.75
N LYS A 9 44.14 37.98 -79.61
CA LYS A 9 43.03 37.10 -79.17
C LYS A 9 43.20 36.74 -77.68
N GLY A 10 42.10 36.72 -76.94
CA GLY A 10 41.97 36.00 -75.68
C GLY A 10 40.67 35.20 -75.69
N PHE A 11 40.75 33.89 -75.47
CA PHE A 11 39.56 33.05 -75.25
C PHE A 11 39.27 33.02 -73.74
N ALA A 12 38.03 33.28 -73.36
CA ALA A 12 37.52 32.98 -72.02
C ALA A 12 36.18 32.26 -72.19
N PHE A 13 36.04 31.10 -71.56
CA PHE A 13 34.76 30.38 -71.53
C PHE A 13 33.81 31.08 -70.55
N ALA A 14 32.55 31.27 -70.96
CA ALA A 14 31.48 31.64 -70.04
C ALA A 14 30.93 30.37 -69.38
N ASN A 15 31.05 30.25 -68.05
CA ASN A 15 30.48 29.11 -67.33
C ASN A 15 28.95 29.13 -67.37
N ARG A 16 28.36 27.97 -67.65
CA ARG A 16 26.94 27.68 -67.38
C ARG A 16 26.81 27.04 -65.99
N ASP A 17 26.69 27.83 -64.94
CA ASP A 17 26.42 27.30 -63.58
C ASP A 17 25.42 28.12 -62.75
N ASP A 18 24.93 29.27 -63.26
CA ASP A 18 24.23 30.28 -62.45
C ASP A 18 22.71 30.36 -62.70
N LEU A 19 22.06 29.22 -62.97
CA LEU A 19 20.63 29.17 -63.34
C LEU A 19 19.85 27.95 -62.82
N PHE A 20 20.31 27.30 -61.74
CA PHE A 20 19.63 26.13 -61.14
C PHE A 20 19.49 26.16 -59.61
N LEU A 21 19.68 27.33 -58.98
CA LEU A 21 19.79 27.46 -57.51
C LEU A 21 18.91 28.57 -56.88
N LYS A 22 17.80 28.97 -57.52
CA LYS A 22 16.89 30.02 -57.00
C LYS A 22 15.49 29.57 -56.59
N ASP A 23 14.96 28.47 -57.12
CA ASP A 23 13.54 28.10 -56.94
C ASP A 23 13.29 26.95 -55.93
N PHE A 24 14.32 26.43 -55.25
CA PHE A 24 14.16 25.31 -54.30
C PHE A 24 14.96 25.46 -52.99
N VAL A 25 14.82 26.62 -52.34
CA VAL A 25 15.17 26.78 -50.91
C VAL A 25 13.92 27.11 -50.10
N VAL A 26 12.98 26.15 -50.06
CA VAL A 26 11.99 26.12 -48.98
C VAL A 26 12.76 25.79 -47.70
N PHE A 27 13.02 26.80 -46.87
CA PHE A 27 13.42 26.61 -45.49
C PHE A 27 12.24 26.00 -44.72
N VAL A 28 12.07 24.68 -44.88
CA VAL A 28 11.35 23.87 -43.90
C VAL A 28 12.07 24.10 -42.57
N ASP A 29 11.34 24.54 -41.55
CA ASP A 29 11.89 24.60 -40.21
C ASP A 29 12.14 23.17 -39.72
N VAL A 30 13.34 22.65 -39.99
CA VAL A 30 13.73 21.28 -39.61
C VAL A 30 13.76 21.14 -38.09
N ALA A 31 14.03 22.22 -37.33
CA ALA A 31 13.95 22.19 -35.87
C ALA A 31 12.49 22.06 -35.40
N GLY A 32 11.57 22.85 -35.97
CA GLY A 32 10.13 22.74 -35.74
C GLY A 32 9.55 21.40 -36.18
N PHE A 33 9.96 20.87 -37.34
CA PHE A 33 9.51 19.57 -37.84
C PHE A 33 10.01 18.41 -36.96
N LEU A 34 11.29 18.38 -36.61
CA LEU A 34 11.84 17.38 -35.68
C LEU A 34 11.22 17.49 -34.28
N LYS A 35 10.95 18.71 -33.80
CA LYS A 35 10.23 18.95 -32.55
C LYS A 35 8.81 18.40 -32.62
N ASN A 36 8.08 18.64 -33.71
CA ASN A 36 6.72 18.10 -33.89
C ASN A 36 6.72 16.57 -33.97
N MET A 37 7.69 15.95 -34.67
CA MET A 37 7.85 14.49 -34.67
C MET A 37 8.20 13.92 -33.29
N ALA A 38 8.95 14.65 -32.47
CA ALA A 38 9.24 14.26 -31.08
C ALA A 38 8.01 14.38 -30.18
N THR A 39 7.23 15.47 -30.30
CA THR A 39 5.95 15.65 -29.59
C THR A 39 4.97 14.54 -29.92
N GLN A 40 4.71 14.28 -31.22
CA GLN A 40 3.80 13.21 -31.67
C GLN A 40 4.19 11.86 -31.06
N ARG A 41 5.49 11.51 -31.11
CA ARG A 41 5.98 10.26 -30.53
C ARG A 41 5.77 10.19 -29.01
N ASN A 42 5.94 11.29 -28.28
CA ASN A 42 5.66 11.34 -26.84
C ASN A 42 4.15 11.19 -26.54
N GLU A 43 3.27 11.70 -27.42
CA GLU A 43 1.81 11.48 -27.33
C GLU A 43 1.44 10.01 -27.61
N ASP A 44 1.98 9.39 -28.67
CA ASP A 44 1.75 7.97 -28.99
C ASP A 44 2.19 7.07 -27.81
N VAL A 45 3.35 7.39 -27.24
CA VAL A 45 3.93 6.74 -26.06
C VAL A 45 3.08 6.94 -24.80
N GLN A 46 2.51 8.13 -24.59
CA GLN A 46 1.58 8.42 -23.49
C GLN A 46 0.26 7.63 -23.66
N GLN A 47 -0.32 7.58 -24.86
CA GLN A 47 -1.57 6.85 -25.14
C GLN A 47 -1.40 5.35 -24.85
N LEU A 48 -0.31 4.74 -25.32
CA LEU A 48 0.05 3.36 -25.01
C LEU A 48 0.20 3.15 -23.49
N LEU A 49 0.91 4.04 -22.80
CA LEU A 49 1.13 3.94 -21.36
C LEU A 49 -0.18 3.99 -20.57
N GLU A 50 -1.09 4.89 -20.94
CA GLU A 50 -2.44 4.97 -20.36
C GLU A 50 -3.23 3.69 -20.62
N GLN A 51 -3.38 3.29 -21.89
CA GLN A 51 -4.16 2.10 -22.30
C GLN A 51 -3.72 0.85 -21.54
N ARG A 52 -2.41 0.65 -21.36
CA ARG A 52 -1.87 -0.52 -20.65
C ARG A 52 -2.09 -0.46 -19.14
N ILE A 53 -1.84 0.69 -18.49
CA ILE A 53 -1.91 0.81 -17.02
C ILE A 53 -3.34 1.00 -16.50
N GLN A 54 -4.27 1.54 -17.30
CA GLN A 54 -5.68 1.72 -16.94
C GLN A 54 -6.39 0.38 -16.60
N SER A 55 -5.81 -0.76 -17.00
CA SER A 55 -6.26 -2.11 -16.64
C SER A 55 -6.14 -2.46 -15.14
N PHE A 56 -5.39 -1.69 -14.34
CA PHE A 56 -5.12 -2.00 -12.93
C PHE A 56 -6.25 -1.62 -11.97
N GLY A 57 -7.37 -2.35 -12.08
CA GLY A 57 -8.53 -2.20 -11.20
C GLY A 57 -8.23 -2.52 -9.73
N SER A 58 -8.42 -1.54 -8.85
CA SER A 58 -8.28 -1.68 -7.39
C SER A 58 -9.49 -2.37 -6.72
N GLY A 59 -10.64 -2.47 -7.40
CA GLY A 59 -11.91 -2.94 -6.83
C GLY A 59 -11.83 -4.28 -6.09
N LEU A 60 -11.06 -5.24 -6.60
CA LEU A 60 -10.84 -6.54 -5.95
C LEU A 60 -10.23 -6.40 -4.54
N TYR A 61 -9.32 -5.43 -4.33
CA TYR A 61 -8.74 -5.19 -3.01
C TYR A 61 -9.77 -4.66 -2.00
N TYR A 62 -10.81 -3.94 -2.44
CA TYR A 62 -11.90 -3.50 -1.57
C TYR A 62 -12.90 -4.63 -1.31
N GLU A 63 -13.31 -5.35 -2.34
CA GLU A 63 -14.25 -6.48 -2.23
C GLU A 63 -13.69 -7.58 -1.30
N ARG A 64 -12.44 -8.00 -1.52
CA ARG A 64 -11.78 -8.99 -0.66
C ARG A 64 -11.47 -8.47 0.75
N ALA A 65 -11.22 -7.16 0.93
CA ALA A 65 -11.02 -6.56 2.25
C ALA A 65 -12.33 -6.48 3.07
N ASN A 66 -13.46 -6.10 2.44
CA ASN A 66 -14.76 -6.17 3.09
C ASN A 66 -15.07 -7.60 3.52
N ASN A 67 -14.88 -8.58 2.63
CA ASN A 67 -15.12 -9.98 2.97
C ASN A 67 -14.25 -10.48 4.14
N LEU A 68 -12.99 -10.05 4.22
CA LEU A 68 -12.10 -10.29 5.36
C LEU A 68 -12.64 -9.64 6.66
N VAL A 69 -13.00 -8.36 6.61
CA VAL A 69 -13.47 -7.60 7.79
C VAL A 69 -14.81 -8.14 8.30
N ILE A 70 -15.77 -8.43 7.42
CA ILE A 70 -17.05 -9.07 7.77
C ILE A 70 -16.79 -10.41 8.47
N SER A 71 -15.92 -11.26 7.92
CA SER A 71 -15.57 -12.55 8.52
C SER A 71 -14.93 -12.39 9.91
N ILE A 72 -14.11 -11.36 10.14
CA ILE A 72 -13.54 -11.04 11.46
C ILE A 72 -14.62 -10.53 12.42
N LEU A 73 -15.54 -9.68 11.96
CA LEU A 73 -16.64 -9.15 12.76
C LEU A 73 -17.66 -10.24 13.16
N ASP A 74 -17.91 -11.22 12.30
CA ASP A 74 -18.76 -12.36 12.65
C ASP A 74 -18.09 -13.27 13.69
N LYS A 75 -16.76 -13.50 13.58
CA LYS A 75 -15.99 -14.16 14.66
C LYS A 75 -15.91 -13.33 15.93
N HIS A 76 -16.01 -12.00 15.86
CA HIS A 76 -16.19 -11.14 17.04
C HIS A 76 -17.57 -11.37 17.68
N LYS A 77 -18.66 -11.33 16.90
CA LYS A 77 -20.03 -11.61 17.38
C LYS A 77 -20.11 -12.98 18.07
N GLU A 78 -19.62 -14.04 17.42
CA GLU A 78 -19.54 -15.39 18.01
C GLU A 78 -18.77 -15.40 19.35
N THR A 79 -17.62 -14.72 19.39
CA THR A 79 -16.78 -14.70 20.60
C THR A 79 -17.44 -13.95 21.75
N VAL A 80 -18.07 -12.80 21.50
CA VAL A 80 -18.64 -11.94 22.56
C VAL A 80 -19.75 -12.64 23.36
N HIS A 81 -20.57 -13.48 22.72
CA HIS A 81 -21.59 -14.29 23.42
C HIS A 81 -20.99 -15.28 24.45
N SER A 82 -19.73 -15.69 24.25
CA SER A 82 -19.00 -16.62 25.13
C SER A 82 -18.00 -15.95 26.08
N ASN A 83 -17.51 -14.75 25.75
CA ASN A 83 -16.43 -14.08 26.46
C ASN A 83 -16.49 -12.56 26.32
N THR A 84 -16.91 -11.89 27.40
CA THR A 84 -17.00 -10.42 27.51
C THR A 84 -15.65 -9.70 27.44
N LYS A 85 -14.53 -10.41 27.56
CA LYS A 85 -13.15 -9.87 27.52
C LYS A 85 -12.45 -10.10 26.16
N CYS A 86 -13.20 -10.04 25.05
CA CYS A 86 -12.60 -10.12 23.71
C CYS A 86 -11.63 -8.94 23.45
N PRO A 87 -10.35 -9.15 23.08
CA PRO A 87 -9.40 -8.05 22.85
C PRO A 87 -9.82 -7.07 21.73
N PHE A 88 -10.52 -7.59 20.72
CA PHE A 88 -10.96 -6.82 19.55
C PHE A 88 -12.13 -5.86 19.84
N SER A 89 -12.84 -6.02 20.97
CA SER A 89 -13.95 -5.15 21.39
C SER A 89 -13.62 -3.66 21.50
N CYS A 90 -12.33 -3.31 21.53
CA CYS A 90 -11.83 -1.94 21.58
C CYS A 90 -11.48 -1.34 20.20
N ILE A 91 -11.59 -2.13 19.12
CA ILE A 91 -11.47 -1.65 17.74
C ILE A 91 -12.83 -1.09 17.32
N TYR A 92 -12.85 0.19 16.92
CA TYR A 92 -14.08 0.88 16.54
C TYR A 92 -14.35 0.87 15.03
N GLY A 93 -13.32 0.57 14.23
CA GLY A 93 -13.34 0.79 12.80
C GLY A 93 -12.10 0.28 12.09
N VAL A 94 -12.07 0.50 10.77
CA VAL A 94 -10.99 0.06 9.89
C VAL A 94 -10.88 1.01 8.69
N ALA A 95 -9.69 1.11 8.10
CA ALA A 95 -9.48 1.80 6.82
C ALA A 95 -8.52 1.00 5.93
N LEU A 96 -8.70 1.11 4.61
CA LEU A 96 -7.65 0.75 3.65
C LEU A 96 -6.78 1.98 3.37
N SER A 97 -5.49 1.75 3.19
CA SER A 97 -4.48 2.78 3.05
C SER A 97 -3.35 2.30 2.12
N GLY A 98 -2.26 3.07 2.02
CA GLY A 98 -1.14 2.74 1.15
C GLY A 98 -1.52 2.77 -0.33
N CYS A 99 -0.96 1.84 -1.13
CA CYS A 99 -1.06 1.90 -2.60
C CYS A 99 -2.51 1.75 -3.13
N VAL A 100 -3.38 1.01 -2.45
CA VAL A 100 -4.76 0.79 -2.93
C VAL A 100 -5.60 2.05 -2.76
N GLN A 101 -5.61 2.66 -1.57
CA GLN A 101 -6.37 3.89 -1.33
C GLN A 101 -5.83 5.07 -2.15
N LYS A 102 -4.52 5.07 -2.46
CA LYS A 102 -3.90 6.02 -3.41
C LYS A 102 -4.32 5.82 -4.86
N GLN A 103 -5.04 4.74 -5.20
CA GLN A 103 -5.29 4.29 -6.57
C GLN A 103 -3.97 4.18 -7.38
N LEU A 104 -2.97 3.58 -6.73
CA LEU A 104 -1.60 3.33 -7.20
C LEU A 104 -1.18 1.87 -6.93
N ALA A 105 -2.16 0.96 -6.92
CA ALA A 105 -1.95 -0.46 -6.69
C ALA A 105 -1.87 -1.22 -8.03
N ILE A 106 -0.79 -1.98 -8.19
CA ILE A 106 -0.64 -2.95 -9.28
C ILE A 106 -1.00 -4.34 -8.71
N PRO A 107 -1.93 -5.09 -9.35
CA PRO A 107 -2.29 -6.44 -8.91
C PRO A 107 -1.06 -7.34 -8.71
N LYS A 108 -1.08 -8.25 -7.73
CA LYS A 108 0.04 -9.14 -7.33
C LYS A 108 1.34 -8.47 -6.85
N LEU A 109 1.64 -7.20 -7.21
CA LEU A 109 2.81 -6.46 -6.71
C LEU A 109 2.51 -5.61 -5.48
N SER A 110 1.28 -5.10 -5.38
CA SER A 110 0.85 -4.25 -4.27
C SER A 110 0.11 -5.04 -3.21
N CYS A 111 0.32 -4.69 -1.95
CA CYS A 111 -0.46 -5.15 -0.81
C CYS A 111 -1.54 -4.14 -0.42
N GLY A 112 -2.67 -4.63 0.08
CA GLY A 112 -3.65 -3.79 0.78
C GLY A 112 -3.20 -3.51 2.21
N TYR A 113 -2.89 -2.25 2.55
CA TYR A 113 -2.54 -1.88 3.93
C TYR A 113 -3.82 -1.62 4.71
N LEU A 114 -4.24 -2.58 5.54
CA LEU A 114 -5.50 -2.58 6.27
C LEU A 114 -5.26 -2.19 7.73
N VAL A 115 -5.77 -1.03 8.13
CA VAL A 115 -5.48 -0.40 9.42
C VAL A 115 -6.73 -0.45 10.29
N PHE A 116 -6.73 -1.31 11.31
CA PHE A 116 -7.78 -1.34 12.33
C PHE A 116 -7.56 -0.24 13.37
N LEU A 117 -8.63 0.48 13.73
CA LEU A 117 -8.55 1.69 14.54
C LEU A 117 -9.00 1.43 15.99
N TYR A 118 -8.12 1.75 16.92
CA TYR A 118 -8.33 1.65 18.36
C TYR A 118 -8.46 3.05 18.96
N HIS A 119 -9.50 3.33 19.77
CA HIS A 119 -9.64 4.63 20.43
C HIS A 119 -8.90 4.65 21.77
N LEU A 120 -7.78 5.37 21.84
CA LEU A 120 -6.99 5.55 23.05
C LEU A 120 -7.29 6.91 23.68
N LYS A 121 -8.13 6.91 24.72
CA LYS A 121 -8.37 8.10 25.55
C LYS A 121 -7.06 8.51 26.24
N GLU A 122 -6.69 9.77 26.13
CA GLU A 122 -5.40 10.34 26.62
C GLU A 122 -5.01 9.87 28.02
N LYS A 123 -5.98 9.82 28.96
CA LYS A 123 -5.80 9.39 30.35
C LYS A 123 -5.30 7.93 30.57
N HIS A 124 -5.10 7.16 29.50
CA HIS A 124 -4.52 5.82 29.57
C HIS A 124 -3.03 5.78 29.17
N LEU A 125 -2.49 6.89 28.64
CA LEU A 125 -1.05 7.09 28.42
C LEU A 125 -0.36 7.52 29.73
N ASP A 126 -0.08 6.54 30.59
CA ASP A 126 0.85 6.66 31.71
C ASP A 126 2.24 6.15 31.28
N HIS A 127 3.33 6.77 31.73
CA HIS A 127 4.71 6.34 31.44
C HIS A 127 4.96 4.86 31.74
N ASN A 128 4.30 4.31 32.77
CA ASN A 128 4.44 2.92 33.22
C ASN A 128 3.65 1.93 32.34
N ASN A 129 2.66 2.38 31.58
CA ASN A 129 1.72 1.50 30.87
C ASN A 129 2.27 0.88 29.56
N LEU A 130 3.51 1.18 29.14
CA LEU A 130 4.04 0.75 27.83
C LEU A 130 3.92 -0.77 27.60
N GLY A 131 4.23 -1.59 28.61
CA GLY A 131 4.14 -3.05 28.49
C GLY A 131 2.70 -3.54 28.32
N LEU A 132 1.76 -3.01 29.11
CA LEU A 132 0.32 -3.30 28.97
C LEU A 132 -0.20 -2.89 27.59
N LEU A 133 0.27 -1.75 27.09
CA LEU A 133 -0.14 -1.18 25.82
C LEU A 133 0.42 -1.98 24.61
N GLN A 134 1.71 -2.34 24.64
CA GLN A 134 2.31 -3.24 23.64
C GLN A 134 1.68 -4.64 23.67
N ASN A 135 1.38 -5.18 24.85
CA ASN A 135 0.67 -6.45 24.98
C ASN A 135 -0.73 -6.36 24.37
N LYS A 136 -1.50 -5.30 24.65
CA LYS A 136 -2.84 -5.13 24.03
C LYS A 136 -2.79 -5.04 22.50
N HIS A 137 -1.79 -4.37 21.93
CA HIS A 137 -1.57 -4.36 20.47
C HIS A 137 -1.29 -5.77 19.93
N LYS A 138 -0.38 -6.52 20.58
CA LYS A 138 -0.02 -7.90 20.25
C LYS A 138 -1.20 -8.86 20.37
N ASP A 139 -2.02 -8.73 21.40
CA ASP A 139 -3.18 -9.60 21.65
C ASP A 139 -4.31 -9.36 20.65
N ILE A 140 -4.50 -8.13 20.17
CA ILE A 140 -5.44 -7.84 19.08
C ILE A 140 -4.96 -8.49 17.77
N LEU A 141 -3.69 -8.33 17.38
CA LEU A 141 -3.14 -8.99 16.18
C LEU A 141 -3.19 -10.52 16.28
N LYS A 142 -2.85 -11.08 17.46
CA LYS A 142 -2.94 -12.51 17.75
C LYS A 142 -4.38 -13.03 17.65
N TRP A 143 -5.36 -12.27 18.14
CA TRP A 143 -6.78 -12.62 18.04
C TRP A 143 -7.28 -12.58 16.58
N ILE A 144 -6.89 -11.56 15.80
CA ILE A 144 -7.19 -11.49 14.35
C ILE A 144 -6.57 -12.69 13.62
N LYS A 145 -5.29 -13.02 13.90
CA LYS A 145 -4.63 -14.23 13.37
C LYS A 145 -5.40 -15.50 13.72
N GLN A 146 -5.82 -15.66 14.99
CA GLN A 146 -6.61 -16.81 15.42
C GLN A 146 -7.98 -16.91 14.72
N CYS A 147 -8.62 -15.78 14.39
CA CYS A 147 -9.85 -15.78 13.61
C CYS A 147 -9.59 -16.22 12.16
N ILE A 148 -8.54 -15.72 11.52
CA ILE A 148 -8.14 -16.12 10.17
C ILE A 148 -7.79 -17.62 10.11
N GLU A 149 -7.05 -18.15 11.08
CA GLU A 149 -6.75 -19.60 11.16
C GLU A 149 -8.01 -20.45 11.42
N LYS A 150 -9.00 -19.95 12.18
CA LYS A 150 -10.31 -20.61 12.33
C LYS A 150 -11.07 -20.62 11.00
N ILE A 151 -11.12 -19.49 10.29
CA ILE A 151 -11.82 -19.38 8.99
C ILE A 151 -11.13 -20.27 7.95
N LYS A 152 -9.80 -20.33 7.94
CA LYS A 152 -8.99 -21.20 7.07
C LYS A 152 -9.27 -22.70 7.24
N LYS A 153 -9.83 -23.13 8.38
CA LYS A 153 -10.27 -24.53 8.59
C LYS A 153 -11.66 -24.85 8.03
N GLY A 154 -12.36 -23.89 7.42
CA GLY A 154 -13.58 -24.14 6.66
C GLY A 154 -13.33 -24.85 5.32
N PRO A 155 -14.38 -25.27 4.60
CA PRO A 155 -14.28 -26.14 3.42
C PRO A 155 -13.88 -25.45 2.09
N LEU A 156 -13.57 -24.15 2.08
CA LEU A 156 -13.37 -23.34 0.87
C LEU A 156 -12.21 -22.32 1.02
N THR A 157 -11.01 -22.79 1.39
CA THR A 157 -10.02 -21.95 2.08
C THR A 157 -8.58 -21.99 1.56
N ASN A 158 -8.29 -22.73 0.48
CA ASN A 158 -6.93 -22.86 -0.08
C ASN A 158 -6.26 -21.50 -0.41
N ASP A 159 -7.06 -20.48 -0.72
CA ASP A 159 -6.59 -19.11 -1.02
C ASP A 159 -6.29 -18.25 0.22
N ILE A 160 -6.30 -18.82 1.42
CA ILE A 160 -6.00 -18.14 2.70
C ILE A 160 -4.65 -18.62 3.24
N GLN A 161 -3.66 -17.71 3.26
CA GLN A 161 -2.31 -18.00 3.76
C GLN A 161 -1.88 -16.90 4.73
N ILE A 162 -1.12 -17.27 5.77
CA ILE A 162 -0.50 -16.30 6.67
C ILE A 162 1.00 -16.31 6.39
N LEU A 163 1.51 -15.20 5.86
CA LEU A 163 2.90 -15.06 5.43
C LEU A 163 3.81 -14.67 6.60
N GLU A 164 3.34 -13.79 7.48
CA GLU A 164 4.13 -13.23 8.57
C GLU A 164 3.22 -12.78 9.73
N HIS A 165 3.73 -12.88 10.96
CA HIS A 165 3.06 -12.33 12.14
C HIS A 165 4.12 -11.88 13.15
N SER A 166 4.41 -10.58 13.17
CA SER A 166 5.32 -9.94 14.13
C SER A 166 4.55 -9.19 15.21
N ARG A 167 5.23 -8.44 16.08
CA ARG A 167 4.61 -7.68 17.18
C ARG A 167 3.72 -6.53 16.73
N SER A 168 3.84 -6.05 15.48
CA SER A 168 3.14 -4.86 14.99
C SER A 168 2.54 -4.97 13.59
N ILE A 169 2.65 -6.12 12.91
CA ILE A 169 2.04 -6.37 11.60
C ILE A 169 1.74 -7.86 11.40
N LEU A 170 0.63 -8.14 10.74
CA LEU A 170 0.19 -9.47 10.31
C LEU A 170 0.03 -9.45 8.78
N LYS A 171 0.87 -10.18 8.05
CA LYS A 171 0.83 -10.26 6.57
C LYS A 171 0.14 -11.55 6.16
N ILE A 172 -0.85 -11.46 5.28
CA ILE A 172 -1.65 -12.58 4.80
C ILE A 172 -1.83 -12.51 3.28
N ILE A 173 -2.14 -13.65 2.66
CA ILE A 173 -2.87 -13.70 1.40
C ILE A 173 -4.32 -14.06 1.75
N TRP A 174 -5.27 -13.28 1.24
CA TRP A 174 -6.70 -13.52 1.37
C TRP A 174 -7.33 -13.54 -0.01
N LYS A 175 -7.80 -14.72 -0.46
CA LYS A 175 -8.50 -14.91 -1.74
C LYS A 175 -7.70 -14.35 -2.93
N GLY A 176 -6.39 -14.64 -2.93
CA GLY A 176 -5.43 -14.25 -3.97
C GLY A 176 -4.78 -12.87 -3.81
N VAL A 177 -5.09 -12.12 -2.75
CA VAL A 177 -4.61 -10.73 -2.54
C VAL A 177 -3.74 -10.62 -1.28
N GLU A 178 -2.54 -10.03 -1.37
CA GLU A 178 -1.67 -9.78 -0.20
C GLU A 178 -2.23 -8.60 0.63
N TYR A 179 -2.46 -8.81 1.93
CA TYR A 179 -2.85 -7.77 2.89
C TYR A 179 -1.85 -7.66 4.03
N HIS A 180 -1.59 -6.42 4.44
CA HIS A 180 -0.75 -6.04 5.57
C HIS A 180 -1.67 -5.45 6.63
N ILE A 181 -1.95 -6.21 7.68
CA ILE A 181 -2.85 -5.82 8.77
C ILE A 181 -2.04 -5.16 9.88
N ALA A 182 -2.40 -3.93 10.24
CA ALA A 182 -1.82 -3.17 11.33
C ALA A 182 -2.92 -2.63 12.27
N ILE A 183 -2.57 -2.38 13.53
CA ILE A 183 -3.45 -1.68 14.48
C ILE A 183 -2.91 -0.25 14.66
N ALA A 184 -3.75 0.75 14.44
CA ALA A 184 -3.42 2.15 14.73
C ALA A 184 -4.28 2.68 15.87
N TRP A 185 -3.65 3.45 16.76
CA TRP A 185 -4.30 4.03 17.93
C TRP A 185 -4.49 5.51 17.72
N THR A 186 -5.74 5.94 17.88
CA THR A 186 -6.20 7.31 17.62
C THR A 186 -6.71 7.92 18.93
N PHE A 187 -6.46 9.21 19.12
CA PHE A 187 -6.97 10.01 20.23
C PHE A 187 -8.40 10.51 19.96
N SER A 188 -8.75 10.67 18.68
CA SER A 188 -10.10 10.96 18.19
C SER A 188 -10.74 9.72 17.56
N LYS A 189 -12.07 9.64 17.54
CA LYS A 189 -12.82 8.64 16.75
C LYS A 189 -13.05 9.19 15.35
N ARG A 190 -12.65 8.44 14.33
CA ARG A 190 -12.83 8.82 12.91
C ARG A 190 -14.12 8.20 12.37
N GLN A 191 -15.18 9.02 12.29
CA GLN A 191 -16.53 8.54 11.98
C GLN A 191 -16.60 7.79 10.64
N TYR A 192 -15.96 8.31 9.60
CA TYR A 192 -15.87 7.71 8.27
C TYR A 192 -15.04 6.40 8.19
N CYS A 193 -14.55 5.88 9.32
CA CYS A 193 -13.91 4.56 9.41
C CYS A 193 -14.67 3.60 10.34
N GLU A 194 -15.74 4.02 11.03
CA GLU A 194 -16.45 3.15 11.97
C GLU A 194 -17.18 2.02 11.24
N PHE A 195 -17.23 0.83 11.84
CA PHE A 195 -17.87 -0.34 11.22
C PHE A 195 -19.35 -0.13 10.87
N HIS A 196 -20.01 0.84 11.50
CA HIS A 196 -21.43 1.19 11.30
C HIS A 196 -21.64 2.47 10.46
N TYR A 197 -20.59 3.06 9.89
CA TYR A 197 -20.70 4.32 9.14
C TYR A 197 -21.44 4.17 7.81
N THR A 198 -21.13 3.12 7.05
CA THR A 198 -21.83 2.77 5.81
C THR A 198 -23.02 1.88 6.10
N GLN A 199 -24.15 2.17 5.47
CA GLN A 199 -25.20 1.17 5.27
C GLN A 199 -24.66 0.00 4.40
N HIS A 200 -25.29 -1.18 4.47
CA HIS A 200 -24.96 -2.38 3.67
C HIS A 200 -23.63 -3.12 4.00
N ASN A 201 -23.10 -3.02 5.23
CA ASN A 201 -21.90 -3.76 5.70
C ASN A 201 -20.59 -3.48 4.92
N VAL A 202 -20.45 -2.33 4.26
CA VAL A 202 -19.27 -1.96 3.45
C VAL A 202 -18.20 -1.25 4.29
N HIS A 203 -17.60 -1.98 5.23
CA HIS A 203 -16.63 -1.44 6.19
C HIS A 203 -15.32 -0.88 5.57
N VAL A 204 -15.03 -1.15 4.29
CA VAL A 204 -13.79 -0.76 3.61
C VAL A 204 -14.07 -0.29 2.19
N TYR A 205 -13.86 0.99 1.88
CA TYR A 205 -14.22 1.57 0.57
C TYR A 205 -13.23 2.63 0.08
N PRO A 206 -13.16 2.89 -1.25
CA PRO A 206 -12.38 4.02 -1.77
C PRO A 206 -13.04 5.34 -1.36
N PHE A 207 -12.31 6.20 -0.66
CA PHE A 207 -12.85 7.50 -0.23
C PHE A 207 -13.04 8.43 -1.42
N SER A 208 -14.14 9.20 -1.42
CA SER A 208 -14.28 10.36 -2.31
C SER A 208 -13.23 11.43 -1.98
N SER A 209 -13.01 12.37 -2.90
CA SER A 209 -12.09 13.51 -2.66
C SER A 209 -12.46 14.29 -1.40
N GLU A 210 -13.77 14.47 -1.17
CA GLU A 210 -14.35 15.14 0.00
C GLU A 210 -14.11 14.35 1.28
N GLN A 211 -14.35 13.03 1.28
CA GLN A 211 -14.07 12.16 2.43
C GLN A 211 -12.58 12.12 2.75
N LEU A 212 -11.73 12.12 1.72
CA LEU A 212 -10.28 12.14 1.87
C LEU A 212 -9.78 13.50 2.37
N GLN A 213 -10.44 14.61 2.00
CA GLN A 213 -10.18 15.96 2.52
C GLN A 213 -10.62 16.10 3.99
N MET A 214 -11.82 15.62 4.35
CA MET A 214 -12.27 15.57 5.74
C MET A 214 -11.33 14.73 6.60
N ALA A 215 -10.98 13.53 6.12
CA ALA A 215 -10.02 12.67 6.80
C ALA A 215 -8.66 13.35 6.99
N ALA A 216 -8.15 14.06 5.97
CA ALA A 216 -6.88 14.76 6.10
C ALA A 216 -6.91 15.90 7.12
N ASN A 217 -8.04 16.61 7.24
CA ASN A 217 -8.20 17.67 8.24
C ASN A 217 -8.16 17.07 9.67
N ASP A 218 -8.97 16.04 9.94
CA ASP A 218 -8.97 15.33 11.23
C ASP A 218 -7.57 14.80 11.63
N LEU A 219 -6.83 14.26 10.64
CA LEU A 219 -5.50 13.71 10.83
C LEU A 219 -4.44 14.80 11.07
N ILE A 220 -4.61 15.98 10.48
CA ILE A 220 -3.78 17.16 10.71
C ILE A 220 -3.99 17.68 12.14
N ASP A 221 -5.24 17.76 12.59
CA ASP A 221 -5.57 18.22 13.95
C ASP A 221 -5.14 17.21 15.04
N GLU A 222 -5.15 15.91 14.73
CA GLU A 222 -4.70 14.83 15.61
C GLU A 222 -3.16 14.68 15.68
N ALA A 223 -2.43 15.11 14.65
CA ALA A 223 -0.98 14.90 14.58
C ALA A 223 -0.15 15.64 15.67
N PRO A 224 -0.46 16.89 16.07
CA PRO A 224 0.16 17.53 17.24
C PRO A 224 0.02 16.72 18.54
N ILE A 225 -1.06 15.96 18.70
CA ILE A 225 -1.27 15.10 19.87
C ILE A 225 -0.26 13.93 19.84
N HIS A 226 -0.09 13.28 18.69
CA HIS A 226 0.97 12.26 18.50
C HIS A 226 2.37 12.83 18.79
N GLN A 227 2.72 13.98 18.20
CA GLN A 227 4.01 14.65 18.42
C GLN A 227 4.25 14.97 19.90
N ARG A 228 3.25 15.54 20.59
CA ARG A 228 3.30 15.87 22.01
C ARG A 228 3.63 14.65 22.87
N TYR A 229 2.98 13.51 22.62
CA TYR A 229 3.26 12.27 23.35
C TYR A 229 4.61 11.64 23.01
N ILE A 230 5.04 11.66 21.74
CA ILE A 230 6.40 11.21 21.35
C ILE A 230 7.46 12.05 22.11
N LYS A 231 7.29 13.38 22.16
CA LYS A 231 8.21 14.33 22.83
C LYS A 231 8.19 14.22 24.36
N GLN A 232 7.03 13.89 24.96
CA GLN A 232 6.90 13.67 26.41
C GLN A 232 7.42 12.29 26.83
N MET A 233 6.83 11.22 26.31
CA MET A 233 7.13 9.84 26.70
C MET A 233 8.55 9.41 26.29
N GLY A 234 9.03 9.92 25.15
CA GLY A 234 10.38 9.66 24.65
C GLY A 234 11.53 10.29 25.45
N ARG A 235 11.23 11.26 26.33
CA ARG A 235 12.20 11.76 27.32
C ARG A 235 12.41 10.76 28.46
N ALA A 236 11.38 10.01 28.83
CA ALA A 236 11.46 9.01 29.89
C ALA A 236 12.06 7.68 29.41
N ASN A 237 11.72 7.23 28.19
CA ASN A 237 12.18 5.92 27.69
C ASN A 237 12.15 5.87 26.14
N LYS A 238 13.27 5.51 25.50
CA LYS A 238 13.40 5.39 24.03
C LYS A 238 12.44 4.36 23.41
N ALA A 239 11.98 3.36 24.16
CA ALA A 239 11.00 2.38 23.68
C ALA A 239 9.60 2.99 23.48
N TRP A 240 9.25 4.06 24.20
CA TRP A 240 8.02 4.83 23.94
C TRP A 240 8.09 5.54 22.58
N THR A 241 9.23 6.15 22.25
CA THR A 241 9.48 6.81 20.95
C THR A 241 9.23 5.85 19.80
N LYS A 242 9.98 4.73 19.74
CA LYS A 242 9.85 3.69 18.69
C LYS A 242 8.46 3.04 18.63
N PHE A 243 7.68 3.05 19.72
CA PHE A 243 6.29 2.57 19.73
C PHE A 243 5.31 3.62 19.18
N LEU A 244 5.41 4.87 19.64
CA LEU A 244 4.50 5.95 19.27
C LEU A 244 4.73 6.47 17.85
N GLU A 245 5.98 6.46 17.34
CA GLU A 245 6.31 6.78 15.95
C GLU A 245 5.71 5.75 14.99
N LYS A 246 5.87 4.45 15.30
CA LYS A 246 5.18 3.36 14.58
C LYS A 246 3.66 3.52 14.60
N ASN A 247 3.10 3.90 15.74
CA ASN A 247 1.66 4.13 15.86
C ASN A 247 1.20 5.35 15.05
N MET A 248 1.96 6.46 15.09
CA MET A 248 1.71 7.67 14.32
C MET A 248 1.76 7.37 12.81
N SER A 249 2.72 6.55 12.36
CA SER A 249 2.81 6.08 10.97
C SER A 249 1.54 5.39 10.48
N ALA A 250 1.05 4.40 11.23
CA ALA A 250 -0.17 3.67 10.88
C ALA A 250 -1.41 4.57 10.99
N SER A 251 -1.49 5.35 12.06
CA SER A 251 -2.56 6.31 12.37
C SER A 251 -2.74 7.35 11.26
N LEU A 252 -1.64 8.00 10.85
CA LEU A 252 -1.62 9.08 9.88
C LEU A 252 -1.42 8.60 8.43
N SER A 253 -1.45 7.29 8.19
CA SER A 253 -1.20 6.70 6.86
C SER A 253 -2.14 7.23 5.75
N LEU A 254 -3.37 7.61 6.11
CA LEU A 254 -4.32 8.26 5.20
C LEU A 254 -3.90 9.68 4.75
N LEU A 255 -3.03 10.40 5.48
CA LEU A 255 -2.45 11.65 4.96
C LEU A 255 -1.60 11.38 3.72
N ARG A 256 -0.82 10.29 3.70
CA ARG A 256 -0.05 9.90 2.50
C ARG A 256 -0.97 9.63 1.31
N VAL A 257 -2.19 9.15 1.55
CA VAL A 257 -3.21 8.96 0.52
C VAL A 257 -3.69 10.32 0.00
N TYR A 258 -4.12 11.20 0.91
CA TYR A 258 -4.60 12.55 0.61
C TYR A 258 -3.63 13.34 -0.28
N TYR A 259 -2.34 13.31 0.05
CA TYR A 259 -1.29 14.01 -0.70
C TYR A 259 -0.96 13.38 -2.06
N MET A 260 -1.36 12.13 -2.31
CA MET A 260 -1.17 11.44 -3.60
C MET A 260 -2.44 11.40 -4.46
N ARG A 261 -3.52 12.12 -4.09
CA ARG A 261 -4.74 12.20 -4.90
C ARG A 261 -4.50 12.90 -6.24
N GLU A 262 -5.30 12.56 -7.24
CA GLU A 262 -5.12 13.00 -8.64
C GLU A 262 -5.19 14.53 -8.78
N GLU A 263 -6.02 15.15 -7.95
CA GLU A 263 -6.34 16.57 -7.92
C GLU A 263 -5.21 17.43 -7.32
N LEU A 264 -4.22 16.81 -6.67
CA LEU A 264 -2.99 17.50 -6.24
C LEU A 264 -1.80 17.19 -7.16
N VAL A 265 -1.55 15.91 -7.47
CA VAL A 265 -0.32 15.50 -8.16
C VAL A 265 -0.47 15.37 -9.67
N GLY A 266 -1.70 15.34 -10.17
CA GLY A 266 -2.03 15.09 -11.58
C GLY A 266 -2.05 13.60 -11.96
N LYS A 267 -2.95 13.24 -12.88
CA LYS A 267 -3.05 11.91 -13.53
C LYS A 267 -1.70 11.40 -14.02
N ASN A 268 -0.95 12.26 -14.72
CA ASN A 268 0.32 11.90 -15.35
C ASN A 268 1.41 11.53 -14.34
N THR A 269 1.48 12.21 -13.20
CA THR A 269 2.41 11.86 -12.11
C THR A 269 2.04 10.51 -11.48
N ARG A 270 0.75 10.21 -11.32
CA ARG A 270 0.29 8.89 -10.85
C ARG A 270 0.57 7.77 -11.86
N LEU A 271 0.42 8.05 -13.16
CA LEU A 271 0.75 7.13 -14.24
C LEU A 271 2.27 6.84 -14.29
N ALA A 272 3.10 7.88 -14.13
CA ALA A 272 4.56 7.74 -14.04
C ALA A 272 4.98 6.89 -12.83
N VAL A 273 4.35 7.08 -11.66
CA VAL A 273 4.58 6.24 -10.47
C VAL A 273 4.19 4.78 -10.72
N LEU A 274 3.05 4.52 -11.38
CA LEU A 274 2.63 3.16 -11.71
C LEU A 274 3.61 2.48 -12.67
N PHE A 275 4.08 3.19 -13.70
CA PHE A 275 5.11 2.69 -14.60
C PHE A 275 6.42 2.40 -13.86
N LEU A 276 6.91 3.34 -13.05
CA LEU A 276 8.19 3.17 -12.35
C LEU A 276 8.15 2.06 -11.30
N LYS A 277 6.97 1.73 -10.74
CA LYS A 277 6.77 0.52 -9.91
C LYS A 277 6.87 -0.78 -10.73
N LEU A 278 6.28 -0.85 -11.93
CA LEU A 278 6.44 -2.00 -12.85
C LEU A 278 7.89 -2.16 -13.32
N TRP A 279 8.50 -1.05 -13.73
CA TRP A 279 9.89 -0.99 -14.18
C TRP A 279 10.82 -1.47 -13.06
N GLN A 280 10.65 -0.95 -11.85
CA GLN A 280 11.47 -1.33 -10.70
C GLN A 280 11.34 -2.82 -10.38
N TYR A 281 10.12 -3.37 -10.39
CA TYR A 281 9.92 -4.81 -10.19
C TYR A 281 10.61 -5.68 -11.26
N THR A 282 10.66 -5.20 -12.50
CA THR A 282 11.21 -5.93 -13.65
C THR A 282 12.73 -5.80 -13.77
N ALA A 283 13.26 -4.58 -13.64
CA ALA A 283 14.67 -4.24 -13.83
C ALA A 283 15.52 -4.43 -12.55
N MET A 284 14.95 -4.20 -11.37
CA MET A 284 15.63 -4.38 -10.07
C MET A 284 15.26 -5.71 -9.40
N LYS A 285 14.81 -6.72 -10.17
CA LYS A 285 14.43 -8.03 -9.63
C LYS A 285 15.64 -8.68 -8.93
N GLY A 286 15.48 -9.05 -7.66
CA GLY A 286 16.56 -9.63 -6.83
C GLY A 286 17.57 -8.61 -6.30
N LYS A 287 17.38 -7.30 -6.56
CA LYS A 287 18.25 -6.22 -6.09
C LYS A 287 17.54 -5.38 -5.03
N GLN A 288 18.30 -4.62 -4.24
CA GLN A 288 17.70 -3.55 -3.44
C GLN A 288 17.08 -2.50 -4.38
N HIS A 289 15.89 -1.99 -4.04
CA HIS A 289 15.19 -1.00 -4.85
C HIS A 289 14.56 0.11 -3.97
N LEU A 290 14.11 1.22 -4.57
CA LEU A 290 13.52 2.33 -3.83
C LEU A 290 12.17 1.92 -3.21
N SER A 291 11.77 2.57 -2.11
CA SER A 291 10.44 2.34 -1.55
C SER A 291 9.35 2.99 -2.43
N ASN A 292 8.13 2.46 -2.39
CA ASN A 292 7.00 3.05 -3.12
C ASN A 292 6.76 4.52 -2.76
N ASN A 293 6.96 4.89 -1.48
CA ASN A 293 6.82 6.28 -1.02
C ASN A 293 7.98 7.16 -1.53
N SER A 294 9.18 6.60 -1.66
CA SER A 294 10.35 7.27 -2.25
C SER A 294 10.12 7.59 -3.74
N LEU A 295 9.66 6.60 -4.52
CA LEU A 295 9.29 6.80 -5.93
C LEU A 295 8.21 7.88 -6.08
N GLU A 296 7.18 7.83 -5.24
CA GLU A 296 6.08 8.80 -5.23
C GLU A 296 6.58 10.23 -4.93
N ILE A 297 7.45 10.42 -3.93
CA ILE A 297 8.06 11.74 -3.63
C ILE A 297 8.92 12.24 -4.80
N ILE A 298 9.75 11.37 -5.40
CA ILE A 298 10.61 11.77 -6.52
C ILE A 298 9.78 12.18 -7.75
N CYS A 299 8.75 11.40 -8.12
CA CYS A 299 7.92 11.71 -9.30
C CYS A 299 7.21 13.06 -9.15
N VAL A 300 6.66 13.34 -7.96
CA VAL A 300 5.98 14.61 -7.65
C VAL A 300 6.97 15.78 -7.63
N HIS A 301 8.17 15.57 -7.09
CA HIS A 301 9.25 16.57 -7.12
C HIS A 301 9.70 16.89 -8.57
N LEU A 302 9.84 15.87 -9.43
CA LEU A 302 10.23 16.04 -10.83
C LEU A 302 9.14 16.68 -11.69
N PHE A 303 7.87 16.41 -11.42
CA PHE A 303 6.74 17.10 -12.06
C PHE A 303 6.79 18.62 -11.81
N GLU A 304 6.99 19.06 -10.57
CA GLU A 304 7.11 20.50 -10.27
C GLU A 304 8.44 21.10 -10.82
N GLN A 305 9.53 20.33 -10.93
CA GLN A 305 10.74 20.76 -11.67
C GLN A 305 10.51 20.92 -13.19
N LEU A 306 9.66 20.09 -13.81
CA LEU A 306 9.28 20.24 -15.21
C LEU A 306 8.37 21.46 -15.41
N LYS A 307 7.38 21.63 -14.54
CA LYS A 307 6.38 22.71 -14.57
C LYS A 307 6.97 24.11 -14.42
N THR A 308 8.03 24.25 -13.63
CA THR A 308 8.81 25.49 -13.52
C THR A 308 9.66 25.80 -14.76
N ARG A 309 9.83 24.84 -15.69
CA ARG A 309 10.60 24.99 -16.95
C ARG A 309 9.72 25.04 -18.20
N GLN A 310 8.51 24.48 -18.13
CA GLN A 310 7.57 24.30 -19.24
C GLN A 310 6.21 24.91 -18.87
N SER A 311 6.14 26.25 -18.88
CA SER A 311 4.96 26.98 -18.40
C SER A 311 3.71 26.90 -19.30
N SER A 312 3.85 26.42 -20.54
CA SER A 312 2.78 26.41 -21.55
C SER A 312 2.42 25.03 -22.13
N THR A 313 3.14 23.96 -21.77
CA THR A 313 2.94 22.62 -22.33
C THR A 313 2.46 21.65 -21.25
N SER A 314 1.51 20.78 -21.57
CA SER A 314 1.07 19.72 -20.66
C SER A 314 2.16 18.67 -20.46
N ILE A 315 2.69 18.56 -19.24
CA ILE A 315 3.68 17.54 -18.87
C ILE A 315 3.04 16.17 -18.91
N LEU A 316 3.56 15.28 -19.77
CA LEU A 316 3.13 13.90 -19.92
C LEU A 316 3.78 13.03 -18.85
N ALA A 317 3.22 11.84 -18.61
CA ALA A 317 3.83 10.90 -17.67
C ALA A 317 5.20 10.43 -18.15
N PHE A 318 5.37 10.33 -19.47
CA PHE A 318 6.63 9.95 -20.08
C PHE A 318 7.74 10.98 -19.86
N ASP A 319 7.44 12.28 -19.83
CA ASP A 319 8.43 13.32 -19.51
C ASP A 319 8.95 13.16 -18.08
N ILE A 320 8.07 12.81 -17.14
CA ILE A 320 8.42 12.53 -15.73
C ILE A 320 9.30 11.26 -15.65
N ILE A 321 8.99 10.22 -16.42
CA ILE A 321 9.78 8.98 -16.49
C ILE A 321 11.18 9.24 -17.08
N GLN A 322 11.28 10.04 -18.16
CA GLN A 322 12.56 10.45 -18.74
C GLN A 322 13.41 11.26 -17.75
N GLN A 323 12.81 12.25 -17.08
CA GLN A 323 13.52 13.01 -16.05
C GLN A 323 13.88 12.15 -14.84
N PHE A 324 13.10 11.12 -14.50
CA PHE A 324 13.43 10.22 -13.39
C PHE A 324 14.74 9.48 -13.65
N PHE A 325 14.87 8.79 -14.79
CA PHE A 325 16.10 8.05 -15.10
C PHE A 325 17.31 9.00 -15.19
N LYS A 326 17.15 10.13 -15.89
CA LYS A 326 18.20 11.15 -16.03
C LYS A 326 18.62 11.78 -14.71
N LYS A 327 17.68 12.13 -13.83
CA LYS A 327 17.99 12.79 -12.56
C LYS A 327 18.59 11.82 -11.56
N ILE A 328 18.16 10.56 -11.55
CA ILE A 328 18.76 9.53 -10.70
C ILE A 328 20.22 9.28 -11.09
N THR A 329 20.56 9.17 -12.38
CA THR A 329 21.98 9.04 -12.77
C THR A 329 22.79 10.29 -12.45
N GLU A 330 22.30 11.48 -12.81
CA GLU A 330 22.95 12.77 -12.45
C GLU A 330 23.21 12.87 -10.94
N TRP A 331 22.20 12.64 -10.08
CA TRP A 331 22.34 12.77 -8.62
C TRP A 331 23.32 11.76 -8.03
N ILE A 332 23.42 10.55 -8.58
CA ILE A 332 24.35 9.52 -8.11
C ILE A 332 25.79 9.86 -8.52
N THR A 333 26.02 10.32 -9.75
CA THR A 333 27.35 10.81 -10.18
C THR A 333 27.81 11.96 -9.28
N LEU A 334 26.98 13.00 -9.13
CA LEU A 334 27.29 14.17 -8.29
C LEU A 334 27.62 13.78 -6.83
N VAL A 335 27.01 12.72 -6.31
CA VAL A 335 27.30 12.18 -4.96
C VAL A 335 28.58 11.34 -4.92
N ASN A 336 28.89 10.59 -5.97
CA ASN A 336 30.11 9.80 -6.07
C ASN A 336 31.38 10.67 -6.19
N ASP A 337 31.25 11.87 -6.77
CA ASP A 337 32.35 12.84 -6.94
C ASP A 337 32.85 13.46 -5.62
N LYS A 338 32.15 13.22 -4.50
CA LYS A 338 32.46 13.62 -3.10
C LYS A 338 32.57 15.12 -2.79
N GLU A 339 32.85 15.98 -3.76
CA GLU A 339 32.95 17.44 -3.55
C GLU A 339 31.58 18.11 -3.25
N ILE A 340 30.48 17.41 -3.54
CA ILE A 340 29.15 18.00 -3.63
C ILE A 340 28.29 17.71 -2.39
N LYS A 341 27.59 18.75 -1.93
CA LYS A 341 26.64 18.69 -0.82
C LYS A 341 25.49 17.74 -1.15
N SER A 342 25.03 17.01 -0.14
CA SER A 342 24.01 15.97 -0.27
C SER A 342 22.73 16.43 -0.97
N VAL A 343 22.25 15.60 -1.89
CA VAL A 343 21.07 15.86 -2.72
C VAL A 343 19.82 15.64 -1.88
N ILE A 344 19.09 16.72 -1.60
CA ILE A 344 17.90 16.70 -0.75
C ILE A 344 16.65 16.80 -1.64
N ILE A 345 15.87 15.73 -1.69
CA ILE A 345 14.63 15.63 -2.47
C ILE A 345 13.46 15.83 -1.52
N GLU A 346 12.83 17.01 -1.57
CA GLU A 346 11.68 17.35 -0.73
C GLU A 346 10.34 17.16 -1.45
N TRP A 347 9.31 16.83 -0.67
CA TRP A 347 7.92 17.02 -1.08
C TRP A 347 7.65 18.51 -1.41
N PRO A 348 7.14 18.85 -2.62
CA PRO A 348 7.08 20.24 -3.08
C PRO A 348 5.82 21.00 -2.61
N TYR A 349 4.74 20.32 -2.25
CA TYR A 349 3.53 20.99 -1.74
C TYR A 349 3.74 21.41 -0.28
N GLN A 350 3.91 22.72 -0.08
CA GLN A 350 4.30 23.35 1.19
C GLN A 350 3.40 24.55 1.57
N GLN A 351 2.30 24.75 0.84
CA GLN A 351 1.53 26.00 0.81
C GLN A 351 0.75 26.32 2.09
N ASN A 352 0.39 25.32 2.90
CA ASN A 352 -0.32 25.54 4.17
C ASN A 352 0.56 25.16 5.36
N GLN A 353 0.63 26.03 6.38
CA GLN A 353 1.37 25.82 7.62
C GLN A 353 1.07 24.47 8.32
N PHE A 354 -0.15 23.98 8.17
CA PHE A 354 -0.63 22.72 8.73
C PHE A 354 -0.14 21.45 8.00
N GLN A 355 0.62 21.58 6.90
CA GLN A 355 1.17 20.44 6.13
C GLN A 355 2.47 19.86 6.74
N TYR A 356 2.99 20.48 7.79
CA TYR A 356 4.27 20.17 8.40
C TYR A 356 4.12 19.33 9.67
N LEU A 357 4.43 18.03 9.59
CA LEU A 357 4.51 17.15 10.78
C LEU A 357 5.91 17.17 11.44
N VAL A 358 6.80 18.02 10.92
CA VAL A 358 8.14 18.33 11.41
C VAL A 358 8.31 19.85 11.29
N GLU A 359 8.76 20.52 12.35
CA GLU A 359 8.92 21.99 12.35
C GLU A 359 9.88 22.43 11.23
N PRO A 360 9.68 23.58 10.54
CA PRO A 360 10.60 24.03 9.49
C PRO A 360 12.05 24.23 9.97
N LYS A 361 12.23 24.55 11.27
CA LYS A 361 13.53 24.48 11.93
C LYS A 361 14.05 23.03 11.90
N ASP A 362 13.31 22.08 12.46
CA ASP A 362 13.65 20.65 12.45
C ASP A 362 13.91 20.06 11.03
N ILE A 363 13.56 20.76 9.94
CA ILE A 363 13.97 20.37 8.58
C ILE A 363 15.30 21.02 8.17
N ASN A 364 15.44 22.35 8.31
CA ASN A 364 16.65 23.07 7.89
C ASN A 364 17.89 22.72 8.72
N ASP A 365 17.65 22.43 10.00
CA ASP A 365 18.64 22.15 11.01
C ASP A 365 19.15 20.69 10.78
N TYR A 366 18.29 19.76 10.32
CA TYR A 366 18.70 18.43 9.79
C TYR A 366 19.55 18.54 8.51
N LYS A 367 19.18 19.40 7.55
CA LYS A 367 19.95 19.60 6.31
C LYS A 367 21.40 20.07 6.58
N GLN A 368 21.64 20.76 7.70
CA GLN A 368 22.97 21.18 8.13
C GLN A 368 23.77 20.03 8.76
N SER A 369 23.10 19.02 9.35
CA SER A 369 23.74 17.82 9.92
C SER A 369 24.05 16.71 8.92
N LEU A 370 23.62 16.84 7.66
CA LEU A 370 23.88 15.83 6.62
C LEU A 370 25.35 15.84 6.19
N GLU A 371 26.03 14.71 6.38
CA GLU A 371 27.29 14.39 5.70
C GLU A 371 27.15 14.61 4.17
N PRO A 372 28.16 15.14 3.46
CA PRO A 372 28.20 15.17 1.99
C PRO A 372 28.10 13.77 1.37
N GLY A 373 27.84 13.68 0.06
CA GLY A 373 27.78 12.39 -0.63
C GLY A 373 26.61 11.48 -0.24
N ASN A 374 25.44 12.04 0.12
CA ASN A 374 24.20 11.28 0.34
C ASN A 374 23.06 11.82 -0.55
N ILE A 375 22.20 10.94 -1.05
CA ILE A 375 20.90 11.31 -1.63
C ILE A 375 19.83 11.03 -0.56
N VAL A 376 19.04 12.03 -0.23
CA VAL A 376 18.14 12.01 0.94
C VAL A 376 16.74 12.46 0.53
N ILE A 377 15.75 11.60 0.75
CA ILE A 377 14.35 11.83 0.34
C ILE A 377 13.52 12.13 1.58
N LEU A 378 13.07 13.38 1.73
CA LEU A 378 12.41 13.86 2.94
C LEU A 378 10.89 13.70 2.84
N ASP A 379 10.34 12.70 3.52
CA ASP A 379 8.90 12.64 3.75
C ASP A 379 8.55 13.48 4.99
N LYS A 380 8.06 14.71 4.78
CA LYS A 380 7.75 15.71 5.83
C LYS A 380 6.57 15.33 6.76
N ARG A 381 6.21 14.04 6.80
CA ARG A 381 5.04 13.44 7.46
C ARG A 381 5.39 12.47 8.60
N GLU A 382 6.66 12.16 8.85
CA GLU A 382 7.11 11.29 9.95
C GLU A 382 8.37 11.83 10.65
N ARG A 383 8.65 11.31 11.85
CA ARG A 383 9.80 11.63 12.70
C ARG A 383 10.39 10.30 13.23
N GLU A 384 11.71 10.17 13.26
CA GLU A 384 12.44 9.07 13.93
C GLU A 384 13.76 9.61 14.48
N LYS A 385 14.20 9.11 15.64
CA LYS A 385 15.32 9.66 16.41
C LYS A 385 16.63 8.87 16.32
N LYS A 386 17.76 9.58 16.12
CA LYS A 386 19.14 9.08 16.37
C LYS A 386 19.87 9.92 17.44
N ASN A 387 21.09 9.52 17.79
CA ASN A 387 21.74 9.90 19.05
C ASN A 387 22.40 11.29 19.06
N ASN A 388 22.34 11.92 20.24
CA ASN A 388 23.17 13.02 20.78
C ASN A 388 23.24 14.37 20.05
N PHE A 389 22.80 14.47 18.81
CA PHE A 389 22.40 15.76 18.23
C PHE A 389 20.91 15.71 17.90
N TYR A 390 20.19 16.79 18.22
CA TYR A 390 19.06 17.18 17.38
C TYR A 390 19.67 17.36 15.96
N ILE A 391 19.11 16.87 14.87
CA ILE A 391 17.74 17.15 14.43
C ILE A 391 17.12 15.95 13.67
N GLU A 392 15.79 15.85 13.60
CA GLU A 392 15.04 14.65 13.20
C GLU A 392 14.18 14.87 11.93
N VAL A 393 14.55 14.27 10.80
CA VAL A 393 13.67 14.11 9.62
C VAL A 393 13.59 12.63 9.23
N CYS A 394 12.38 12.09 9.10
CA CYS A 394 12.19 10.70 8.68
C CYS A 394 12.42 10.54 7.17
N VAL A 395 13.47 9.80 6.82
CA VAL A 395 13.69 9.30 5.46
C VAL A 395 12.86 8.04 5.27
N THR A 396 11.77 8.11 4.51
CA THR A 396 10.93 6.94 4.25
C THR A 396 11.59 5.98 3.27
N CYS A 397 12.42 5.09 3.79
CA CYS A 397 12.77 3.81 3.19
C CYS A 397 12.36 2.67 4.16
N ALA A 398 11.06 2.66 4.46
CA ALA A 398 10.33 1.71 5.33
C ALA A 398 10.78 1.66 6.80
N ILE A 399 9.83 1.93 7.71
CA ILE A 399 9.97 1.67 9.14
C ILE A 399 10.14 0.15 9.37
N PHE A 400 11.34 -0.28 9.72
CA PHE A 400 11.61 -1.22 10.83
C PHE A 400 13.04 -0.92 11.33
N ALA A 401 13.21 -0.87 12.65
CA ALA A 401 14.13 0.09 13.26
C ALA A 401 15.28 -0.53 14.08
N GLY A 402 16.52 -0.30 13.63
CA GLY A 402 17.76 -0.58 14.36
C GLY A 402 18.98 -0.03 13.61
N ASN A 403 19.68 0.94 14.20
CA ASN A 403 20.99 1.49 13.77
C ASN A 403 21.22 1.72 12.26
N GLY A 404 20.22 2.23 11.55
CA GLY A 404 20.31 2.85 10.22
C GLY A 404 19.41 4.10 10.18
N GLU A 405 19.51 5.05 9.25
CA GLU A 405 20.29 5.07 8.01
C GLU A 405 20.27 3.73 7.26
N ARG A 406 19.09 3.32 6.81
CA ARG A 406 18.99 2.45 5.63
C ARG A 406 19.39 3.28 4.40
N LYS A 407 20.67 3.73 4.35
CA LYS A 407 21.30 4.28 3.13
C LYS A 407 21.04 3.24 2.03
N PHE A 408 20.56 3.66 0.87
CA PHE A 408 20.34 2.75 -0.25
C PHE A 408 21.71 2.28 -0.75
N ARG A 409 22.23 1.17 -0.19
CA ARG A 409 23.64 0.79 -0.31
C ARG A 409 24.06 0.46 -1.75
N HIS A 410 23.07 0.20 -2.60
CA HIS A 410 23.21 -0.24 -3.97
C HIS A 410 22.84 0.88 -4.95
N TRP A 411 23.20 2.15 -4.67
CA TRP A 411 23.03 3.25 -5.61
C TRP A 411 23.57 2.91 -7.00
N LYS A 412 24.67 2.14 -7.09
CA LYS A 412 25.16 1.60 -8.36
C LYS A 412 24.12 0.76 -9.12
N ASP A 413 23.44 -0.19 -8.49
CA ASP A 413 22.44 -1.02 -9.18
C ASP A 413 21.30 -0.18 -9.76
N LEU A 414 20.90 0.88 -9.06
CA LEU A 414 19.87 1.82 -9.53
C LEU A 414 20.42 2.75 -10.62
N PHE A 415 21.69 3.17 -10.54
CA PHE A 415 22.40 3.90 -11.58
C PHE A 415 22.45 3.08 -12.88
N ASP A 416 23.01 1.87 -12.83
CA ASP A 416 23.17 0.96 -13.96
C ASP A 416 21.81 0.69 -14.65
N ALA A 417 20.73 0.53 -13.85
CA ALA A 417 19.38 0.34 -14.36
C ALA A 417 18.76 1.61 -14.98
N CYS A 418 18.96 2.77 -14.37
CA CYS A 418 18.48 4.06 -14.90
C CYS A 418 19.26 4.50 -16.16
N GLU A 419 20.56 4.26 -16.21
CA GLU A 419 21.42 4.53 -17.36
C GLU A 419 20.99 3.69 -18.56
N GLY A 420 20.91 2.36 -18.41
CA GLY A 420 20.44 1.47 -19.48
C GLY A 420 18.99 1.77 -19.93
N SER A 421 18.12 2.20 -19.01
CA SER A 421 16.75 2.64 -19.36
C SER A 421 16.74 3.95 -20.14
N SER A 422 17.61 4.90 -19.78
CA SER A 422 17.83 6.14 -20.53
C SER A 422 18.38 5.86 -21.92
N GLU A 423 19.36 4.96 -22.05
CA GLU A 423 19.97 4.58 -23.31
C GLU A 423 18.94 3.98 -24.29
N ILE A 424 18.06 3.09 -23.82
CA ILE A 424 16.99 2.51 -24.65
C ILE A 424 16.02 3.59 -25.15
N ILE A 425 15.62 4.53 -24.27
CA ILE A 425 14.72 5.63 -24.64
C ILE A 425 15.37 6.58 -25.65
N ASN A 426 16.63 6.99 -25.40
CA ASN A 426 17.40 7.88 -26.28
C ASN A 426 17.66 7.25 -27.66
N ASN A 427 17.81 5.92 -27.73
CA ASN A 427 17.86 5.14 -28.97
C ASN A 427 16.50 5.01 -29.69
N ASN A 428 15.52 5.86 -29.37
CA ASN A 428 14.17 5.92 -29.93
C ASN A 428 13.30 4.66 -29.68
N LYS A 429 13.66 3.79 -28.71
CA LYS A 429 12.95 2.52 -28.42
C LYS A 429 11.96 2.63 -27.25
N ALA A 430 11.38 3.82 -27.04
CA ALA A 430 10.47 4.13 -25.95
C ALA A 430 9.22 3.23 -25.93
N ILE A 431 8.62 2.98 -27.10
CA ILE A 431 7.44 2.11 -27.26
C ILE A 431 7.79 0.68 -26.83
N GLN A 432 8.81 0.09 -27.45
CA GLN A 432 9.22 -1.29 -27.17
C GLN A 432 9.70 -1.48 -25.72
N PHE A 433 10.22 -0.43 -25.08
CA PHE A 433 10.56 -0.43 -23.66
C PHE A 433 9.32 -0.49 -22.76
N ILE A 434 8.29 0.32 -23.03
CA ILE A 434 7.04 0.28 -22.27
C ILE A 434 6.33 -1.06 -22.47
N GLU A 435 6.24 -1.54 -23.72
CA GLU A 435 5.72 -2.88 -24.03
C GLU A 435 6.49 -3.95 -23.28
N PHE A 436 7.83 -3.94 -23.34
CA PHE A 436 8.65 -4.91 -22.61
C PHE A 436 8.39 -4.93 -21.10
N ILE A 437 8.28 -3.76 -20.44
CA ILE A 437 8.01 -3.68 -19.00
C ILE A 437 6.59 -4.17 -18.65
N VAL A 438 5.58 -3.76 -19.42
CA VAL A 438 4.17 -4.14 -19.22
C VAL A 438 3.94 -5.62 -19.55
N ASP A 439 4.44 -6.09 -20.68
CA ASP A 439 4.22 -7.45 -21.17
C ASP A 439 5.09 -8.49 -20.46
N THR A 440 6.28 -8.12 -19.95
CA THR A 440 7.03 -9.00 -19.03
C THR A 440 6.24 -9.22 -17.73
N PHE A 441 5.66 -8.16 -17.17
CA PHE A 441 4.80 -8.27 -15.98
C PHE A 441 3.54 -9.09 -16.28
N SER A 442 2.88 -8.85 -17.43
CA SER A 442 1.67 -9.55 -17.84
C SER A 442 1.92 -11.02 -18.16
N PHE A 443 3.04 -11.35 -18.82
CA PHE A 443 3.47 -12.73 -19.07
C PHE A 443 3.79 -13.46 -17.77
N LEU A 444 4.45 -12.81 -16.81
CA LEU A 444 4.71 -13.39 -15.48
C LEU A 444 3.39 -13.61 -14.70
N PHE A 445 2.43 -12.70 -14.83
CA PHE A 445 1.07 -12.88 -14.30
C PHE A 445 0.35 -14.08 -14.92
N PHE A 446 0.44 -14.28 -16.25
CA PHE A 446 -0.12 -15.44 -16.97
C PHE A 446 0.59 -16.75 -16.61
N PHE A 447 1.92 -16.75 -16.52
CA PHE A 447 2.69 -17.95 -16.17
C PHE A 447 2.32 -18.46 -14.77
N LEU A 448 2.23 -17.57 -13.78
CA LEU A 448 1.74 -17.91 -12.44
C LEU A 448 0.32 -18.52 -12.45
N LEU A 449 -0.58 -18.02 -13.31
CA LEU A 449 -1.92 -18.58 -13.50
C LEU A 449 -1.90 -19.96 -14.16
N CYS A 450 -1.02 -20.19 -15.13
CA CYS A 450 -0.86 -21.50 -15.79
C CYS A 450 -0.19 -22.54 -14.89
N CYS A 451 0.63 -22.11 -13.92
CA CYS A 451 1.15 -22.98 -12.86
C CYS A 451 0.05 -23.38 -11.87
N TRP A 452 -0.93 -22.51 -11.58
CA TRP A 452 -2.02 -22.77 -10.63
C TRP A 452 -3.23 -23.48 -11.27
N CYS A 453 -3.43 -23.39 -12.58
CA CYS A 453 -4.55 -24.01 -13.29
C CYS A 453 -4.05 -24.98 -14.39
N PRO A 454 -4.10 -26.31 -14.17
CA PRO A 454 -3.59 -27.32 -15.11
C PRO A 454 -4.14 -27.19 -16.54
N PHE A 455 -5.42 -26.84 -16.69
CA PHE A 455 -6.10 -26.68 -17.98
C PHE A 455 -5.53 -25.55 -18.87
N LEU A 456 -4.84 -24.56 -18.30
CA LEU A 456 -4.28 -23.43 -19.05
C LEU A 456 -2.91 -23.71 -19.68
N LYS A 457 -2.18 -24.75 -19.22
CA LYS A 457 -0.81 -25.05 -19.67
C LYS A 457 -0.68 -25.21 -21.19
N ILE A 458 -1.66 -25.85 -21.85
CA ILE A 458 -1.59 -26.21 -23.27
C ILE A 458 -1.53 -24.97 -24.18
N LYS A 459 -2.30 -23.92 -23.89
CA LYS A 459 -2.27 -22.68 -24.71
C LYS A 459 -1.02 -21.83 -24.46
N ALA A 460 -0.49 -21.84 -23.23
CA ALA A 460 0.74 -21.11 -22.90
C ALA A 460 1.97 -21.67 -23.64
N LEU A 461 2.07 -23.01 -23.78
CA LEU A 461 3.14 -23.68 -24.51
C LEU A 461 3.23 -23.22 -25.97
N PHE A 462 2.10 -23.10 -26.67
CA PHE A 462 2.04 -22.69 -28.07
C PHE A 462 2.54 -21.25 -28.28
N PHE A 463 2.14 -20.32 -27.40
CA PHE A 463 2.61 -18.94 -27.46
C PHE A 463 4.11 -18.81 -27.15
N TRP A 464 4.63 -19.65 -26.25
CA TRP A 464 6.03 -19.61 -25.84
C TRP A 464 7.01 -20.04 -26.96
N SER A 465 6.55 -20.92 -27.87
CA SER A 465 7.31 -21.34 -29.06
C SER A 465 7.74 -20.16 -29.94
N ASN A 466 6.93 -19.10 -30.04
CA ASN A 466 7.18 -17.97 -30.94
C ASN A 466 8.06 -16.87 -30.33
N MET A 467 8.21 -16.82 -29.00
CA MET A 467 8.96 -15.76 -28.30
C MET A 467 10.39 -16.19 -27.88
N GLY A 468 10.73 -17.49 -28.01
CA GLY A 468 11.96 -18.05 -27.45
C GLY A 468 13.28 -17.49 -27.99
N THR A 469 13.28 -16.94 -29.21
CA THR A 469 14.50 -16.52 -29.92
C THR A 469 15.14 -15.24 -29.36
N ILE A 470 14.34 -14.32 -28.81
CA ILE A 470 14.83 -13.03 -28.30
C ILE A 470 15.29 -13.14 -26.83
N ALA A 471 14.55 -13.88 -26.00
CA ALA A 471 14.84 -14.01 -24.57
C ALA A 471 16.11 -14.81 -24.26
N LYS A 472 16.48 -15.78 -25.12
CA LYS A 472 17.60 -16.71 -24.90
C LYS A 472 18.97 -16.04 -24.69
N LYS A 473 19.20 -14.83 -25.21
CA LYS A 473 20.54 -14.19 -25.23
C LYS A 473 20.84 -13.22 -24.07
N LYS A 474 19.91 -12.99 -23.14
CA LYS A 474 20.12 -12.10 -21.96
C LYS A 474 19.71 -12.68 -20.60
N LEU A 475 18.94 -13.76 -20.53
CA LEU A 475 18.48 -14.33 -19.25
C LEU A 475 19.46 -15.36 -18.63
N SER A 476 20.57 -15.66 -19.30
CA SER A 476 21.46 -16.80 -18.97
C SER A 476 22.29 -16.65 -17.69
N ASN A 477 22.33 -15.46 -17.08
CA ASN A 477 23.36 -15.12 -16.07
C ASN A 477 22.83 -15.12 -14.62
N HIS A 478 21.53 -15.31 -14.40
CA HIS A 478 20.88 -15.13 -13.09
C HIS A 478 19.87 -16.22 -12.71
N ILE A 479 19.98 -17.41 -13.31
CA ILE A 479 19.35 -18.65 -12.81
C ILE A 479 20.38 -19.75 -13.03
N TYR A 480 20.84 -20.41 -11.96
CA TYR A 480 21.70 -21.59 -12.11
C TYR A 480 20.85 -22.79 -12.52
N ILE A 481 20.57 -22.89 -13.82
CA ILE A 481 20.21 -24.16 -14.43
C ILE A 481 21.55 -24.90 -14.62
N PRO A 482 21.78 -26.06 -13.97
CA PRO A 482 22.96 -26.87 -14.25
C PRO A 482 22.94 -27.26 -15.73
N ASP A 483 24.07 -27.14 -16.40
CA ASP A 483 24.19 -27.47 -17.83
C ASP A 483 23.68 -28.90 -18.08
N ASP A 484 22.92 -29.10 -19.16
CA ASP A 484 22.38 -30.40 -19.56
C ASP A 484 23.51 -31.45 -19.67
N ALA A 485 24.74 -31.03 -19.99
CA ALA A 485 25.94 -31.87 -19.99
C ALA A 485 26.41 -32.30 -18.58
N ILE A 486 26.27 -31.44 -17.56
CA ILE A 486 26.58 -31.76 -16.16
C ILE A 486 25.57 -32.78 -15.62
N VAL A 487 24.28 -32.60 -15.94
CA VAL A 487 23.22 -33.54 -15.55
C VAL A 487 23.42 -34.90 -16.24
N ALA A 488 23.75 -34.91 -17.54
CA ALA A 488 24.07 -36.11 -18.30
C ALA A 488 25.28 -36.88 -17.73
N ASP A 489 26.39 -36.21 -17.44
CA ASP A 489 27.59 -36.84 -16.89
C ASP A 489 27.35 -37.40 -15.48
N ALA A 490 26.58 -36.71 -14.63
CA ALA A 490 26.21 -37.21 -13.30
C ALA A 490 25.31 -38.46 -13.39
N LEU A 491 24.33 -38.47 -14.31
CA LEU A 491 23.48 -39.64 -14.59
C LEU A 491 24.29 -40.84 -15.08
N ILE A 492 25.26 -40.64 -15.98
CA ILE A 492 26.15 -41.69 -16.47
C ILE A 492 26.96 -42.29 -15.32
N VAL A 493 27.58 -41.45 -14.48
CA VAL A 493 28.40 -41.90 -13.34
C VAL A 493 27.54 -42.69 -12.33
N GLN A 494 26.32 -42.24 -12.04
CA GLN A 494 25.40 -42.94 -11.14
C GLN A 494 24.95 -44.30 -11.73
N CYS A 495 24.51 -44.33 -12.99
CA CYS A 495 24.14 -45.57 -13.68
C CYS A 495 25.28 -46.62 -13.64
N LEU A 496 26.53 -46.18 -13.82
CA LEU A 496 27.70 -47.04 -13.81
C LEU A 496 28.14 -47.44 -12.39
N TYR A 497 27.94 -46.60 -11.37
CA TYR A 497 28.05 -46.97 -9.96
C TYR A 497 27.08 -48.10 -9.60
N ASP A 498 25.79 -47.90 -9.90
CA ASP A 498 24.71 -48.85 -9.59
C ASP A 498 24.83 -50.16 -10.39
N SER A 499 25.51 -50.14 -11.55
CA SER A 499 25.82 -51.34 -12.36
C SER A 499 26.71 -52.36 -11.63
N LYS A 500 27.46 -51.93 -10.61
CA LYS A 500 28.52 -52.70 -9.91
C LYS A 500 29.50 -53.39 -10.87
N SER A 501 29.83 -52.70 -11.97
CA SER A 501 30.80 -53.08 -13.00
C SER A 501 30.47 -54.29 -13.88
N LYS A 502 29.18 -54.49 -14.17
CA LYS A 502 28.77 -55.18 -15.41
C LYS A 502 29.04 -54.26 -16.60
N SER A 503 29.48 -54.79 -17.74
CA SER A 503 29.55 -54.01 -18.98
C SER A 503 28.14 -53.71 -19.48
N LEU A 504 27.87 -52.45 -19.81
CA LEU A 504 26.59 -52.00 -20.35
C LEU A 504 26.75 -51.60 -21.83
N THR A 505 25.69 -51.78 -22.61
CA THR A 505 25.57 -51.13 -23.92
C THR A 505 25.14 -49.66 -23.75
N GLU A 506 25.31 -48.83 -24.77
CA GLU A 506 24.83 -47.43 -24.78
C GLU A 506 23.34 -47.35 -24.45
N GLU A 507 22.51 -48.15 -25.13
CA GLU A 507 21.07 -48.28 -24.88
C GLU A 507 20.74 -48.63 -23.42
N GLN A 508 21.51 -49.54 -22.79
CA GLN A 508 21.33 -49.90 -21.38
C GLN A 508 21.78 -48.82 -20.40
N ILE A 509 22.72 -47.94 -20.78
CA ILE A 509 23.06 -46.76 -19.97
C ILE A 509 21.93 -45.75 -20.10
N THR A 510 21.49 -45.45 -21.32
CA THR A 510 20.46 -44.43 -21.58
C THR A 510 19.12 -44.80 -20.95
N ASP A 511 18.65 -46.05 -21.05
CA ASP A 511 17.44 -46.56 -20.35
C ASP A 511 17.51 -46.42 -18.82
N ARG A 512 18.70 -46.59 -18.23
CA ARG A 512 18.91 -46.43 -16.78
C ARG A 512 18.98 -44.97 -16.38
N CYS A 513 19.64 -44.13 -17.16
CA CYS A 513 19.66 -42.70 -16.95
C CYS A 513 18.27 -42.07 -17.10
N GLU A 514 17.44 -42.59 -18.01
CA GLU A 514 16.02 -42.23 -18.19
C GLU A 514 15.26 -42.48 -16.88
N LYS A 515 15.35 -43.70 -16.33
CA LYS A 515 14.69 -44.08 -15.07
C LYS A 515 15.24 -43.35 -13.83
N LEU A 516 16.55 -43.08 -13.78
CA LEU A 516 17.16 -42.26 -12.72
C LEU A 516 16.64 -40.82 -12.79
N TYR A 517 16.56 -40.24 -13.98
CA TYR A 517 16.03 -38.89 -14.21
C TYR A 517 14.53 -38.80 -13.86
N GLU A 518 13.72 -39.74 -14.34
CA GLU A 518 12.28 -39.87 -13.98
C GLU A 518 12.09 -39.99 -12.46
N SER A 519 12.90 -40.81 -11.78
CA SER A 519 12.81 -40.99 -10.31
C SER A 519 13.08 -39.71 -9.51
N GLN A 520 13.74 -38.72 -10.12
CA GLN A 520 14.05 -37.42 -9.54
C GLN A 520 13.31 -36.27 -10.24
N GLN A 521 12.35 -36.55 -11.12
CA GLN A 521 11.71 -35.54 -11.96
C GLN A 521 11.08 -34.40 -11.13
N SER A 522 10.46 -34.70 -9.98
CA SER A 522 9.91 -33.68 -9.08
C SER A 522 10.94 -32.68 -8.54
N THR A 523 12.22 -33.04 -8.53
CA THR A 523 13.34 -32.15 -8.17
C THR A 523 13.78 -31.32 -9.38
N PHE A 524 13.79 -31.92 -10.58
CA PHE A 524 14.14 -31.27 -11.83
C PHE A 524 13.00 -30.47 -12.50
N ASP A 525 11.74 -30.60 -12.06
CA ASP A 525 10.58 -29.86 -12.61
C ASP A 525 10.69 -28.33 -12.50
N SER A 526 11.59 -27.80 -11.65
CA SER A 526 11.95 -26.38 -11.61
C SER A 526 13.00 -25.96 -12.66
N THR A 527 13.80 -26.90 -13.17
CA THR A 527 14.78 -26.67 -14.25
C THR A 527 14.17 -26.97 -15.61
N LYS A 528 14.39 -26.10 -16.60
CA LYS A 528 13.75 -26.19 -17.94
C LYS A 528 14.34 -27.26 -18.87
N THR A 529 15.20 -28.13 -18.33
CA THR A 529 15.93 -29.12 -19.09
C THR A 529 14.98 -30.23 -19.54
N HIS A 530 14.84 -30.40 -20.86
CA HIS A 530 14.02 -31.47 -21.44
C HIS A 530 14.85 -32.74 -21.55
N TRP A 531 14.28 -33.89 -21.17
CA TRP A 531 14.98 -35.18 -21.22
C TRP A 531 15.67 -35.47 -22.57
N GLY A 532 15.05 -35.10 -23.70
CA GLY A 532 15.66 -35.27 -25.02
C GLY A 532 17.00 -34.52 -25.23
N ALA A 533 17.25 -33.42 -24.49
CA ALA A 533 18.52 -32.71 -24.52
C ALA A 533 19.59 -33.40 -23.65
N ILE A 534 19.20 -33.88 -22.45
CA ILE A 534 20.04 -34.74 -21.61
C ILE A 534 20.43 -36.01 -22.36
N LYS A 535 19.47 -36.68 -23.02
CA LYS A 535 19.67 -37.90 -23.81
C LYS A 535 20.69 -37.70 -24.95
N MET A 536 20.67 -36.54 -25.59
CA MET A 536 21.70 -36.16 -26.57
C MET A 536 23.08 -36.01 -25.90
N GLN A 537 23.18 -35.28 -24.78
CA GLN A 537 24.44 -35.13 -24.04
C GLN A 537 24.95 -36.45 -23.43
N ILE A 538 24.07 -37.38 -23.05
CA ILE A 538 24.44 -38.72 -22.61
C ILE A 538 25.12 -39.48 -23.74
N ASN A 539 24.50 -39.53 -24.92
CA ASN A 539 25.08 -40.21 -26.08
C ASN A 539 26.42 -39.56 -26.51
N ASP A 540 26.50 -38.23 -26.51
CA ASP A 540 27.75 -37.47 -26.78
C ASP A 540 28.85 -37.79 -25.75
N SER A 541 28.52 -37.89 -24.47
CA SER A 541 29.49 -38.27 -23.41
C SER A 541 29.90 -39.74 -23.49
N ILE A 542 28.99 -40.65 -23.85
CA ILE A 542 29.30 -42.06 -24.10
C ILE A 542 30.27 -42.19 -25.28
N HIS A 543 29.96 -41.54 -26.40
CA HIS A 543 30.80 -41.53 -27.60
C HIS A 543 32.17 -40.90 -27.34
N ARG A 544 32.25 -39.79 -26.59
CA ARG A 544 33.53 -39.16 -26.22
C ARG A 544 34.40 -40.02 -25.29
N ARG A 545 33.80 -40.79 -24.38
CA ARG A 545 34.52 -41.58 -23.36
C ARG A 545 34.92 -42.99 -23.81
N TRP A 546 34.11 -43.65 -24.65
CA TRP A 546 34.34 -45.05 -25.07
C TRP A 546 34.38 -45.27 -26.59
N GLY A 547 34.04 -44.25 -27.38
CA GLY A 547 33.89 -44.38 -28.83
C GLY A 547 32.71 -45.26 -29.25
N SER A 548 32.56 -45.50 -30.54
CA SER A 548 31.48 -46.30 -31.14
C SER A 548 31.62 -47.83 -30.92
N LYS A 549 32.45 -48.28 -29.97
CA LYS A 549 32.61 -49.70 -29.62
C LYS A 549 31.60 -50.05 -28.53
N GLY A 550 30.47 -50.65 -28.94
CA GLY A 550 29.21 -50.78 -28.17
C GLY A 550 29.19 -51.60 -26.87
N LYS A 551 30.26 -51.61 -26.07
CA LYS A 551 30.26 -52.04 -24.66
C LYS A 551 31.11 -51.09 -23.83
N CYS A 552 30.46 -50.29 -22.98
CA CYS A 552 31.14 -49.44 -22.02
C CYS A 552 31.71 -50.31 -20.89
N ILE A 553 33.03 -50.23 -20.69
CA ILE A 553 33.75 -50.94 -19.63
C ILE A 553 34.49 -49.89 -18.80
N TRP A 554 34.09 -49.73 -17.54
CA TRP A 554 34.70 -48.78 -16.61
C TRP A 554 36.06 -49.28 -16.13
N ALA A 555 37.08 -48.41 -16.12
CA ALA A 555 38.43 -48.81 -15.74
C ALA A 555 38.50 -49.22 -14.26
N LYS A 556 39.42 -50.13 -13.90
CA LYS A 556 39.59 -50.58 -12.51
C LYS A 556 40.03 -49.44 -11.58
N GLU A 557 40.85 -48.53 -12.09
CA GLU A 557 41.46 -47.42 -11.34
C GLU A 557 40.44 -46.35 -10.93
N GLU A 558 39.46 -46.07 -11.80
CA GLU A 558 38.39 -45.10 -11.52
C GLU A 558 37.42 -45.58 -10.41
N LYS A 559 37.42 -46.86 -10.04
CA LYS A 559 36.49 -47.41 -9.03
C LYS A 559 36.75 -46.91 -7.60
N GLN A 560 37.95 -46.42 -7.29
CA GLN A 560 38.30 -45.98 -5.93
C GLN A 560 37.82 -44.55 -5.57
N LYS A 561 37.23 -43.80 -6.50
CA LYS A 561 36.69 -42.44 -6.27
C LYS A 561 35.16 -42.35 -6.39
N LEU A 562 34.47 -43.49 -6.31
CA LEU A 562 33.02 -43.56 -6.51
C LEU A 562 32.24 -43.08 -5.28
N VAL A 563 31.77 -41.83 -5.35
CA VAL A 563 30.72 -41.25 -4.51
C VAL A 563 29.46 -41.12 -5.40
N PRO A 564 28.22 -41.32 -4.92
CA PRO A 564 27.02 -41.18 -5.75
C PRO A 564 26.86 -39.74 -6.28
N ALA A 565 27.32 -39.53 -7.51
CA ALA A 565 27.49 -38.19 -8.08
C ALA A 565 26.14 -37.52 -8.39
N PHE A 566 25.11 -38.30 -8.71
CA PHE A 566 23.78 -37.77 -8.97
C PHE A 566 23.08 -37.37 -7.67
N ASP A 567 23.21 -38.15 -6.59
CA ASP A 567 22.71 -37.76 -5.25
C ASP A 567 23.39 -36.48 -4.75
N LEU A 568 24.70 -36.32 -5.00
CA LEU A 568 25.43 -35.09 -4.70
C LEU A 568 24.91 -33.89 -5.50
N LEU A 569 24.73 -34.05 -6.83
CA LEU A 569 24.20 -32.99 -7.69
C LEU A 569 22.77 -32.59 -7.28
N VAL A 570 21.89 -33.57 -7.05
CA VAL A 570 20.52 -33.38 -6.56
C VAL A 570 20.53 -32.65 -5.21
N LYS A 571 21.43 -33.03 -4.29
CA LYS A 571 21.59 -32.37 -3.00
C LYS A 571 22.15 -30.95 -3.11
N GLU A 572 23.05 -30.67 -4.04
CA GLU A 572 23.55 -29.31 -4.29
C GLU A 572 22.44 -28.42 -4.89
N ILE A 573 21.70 -28.92 -5.88
CA ILE A 573 20.53 -28.22 -6.46
C ILE A 573 19.49 -27.95 -5.37
N TRP A 574 19.21 -28.93 -4.49
CA TRP A 574 18.27 -28.75 -3.38
C TRP A 574 18.76 -27.75 -2.34
N ASN A 575 20.04 -27.79 -1.97
CA ASN A 575 20.64 -26.83 -1.05
C ASN A 575 20.61 -25.41 -1.64
N ARG A 576 21.04 -25.23 -2.89
CA ARG A 576 20.99 -23.94 -3.61
C ARG A 576 19.57 -23.42 -3.73
N LYS A 577 18.59 -24.27 -4.07
CA LYS A 577 17.17 -23.88 -4.12
C LYS A 577 16.67 -23.45 -2.74
N LYS A 578 17.06 -24.16 -1.68
CA LYS A 578 16.75 -23.78 -0.30
C LYS A 578 17.47 -22.48 0.10
N GLU A 579 18.68 -22.23 -0.39
CA GLU A 579 19.42 -20.98 -0.18
C GLU A 579 18.81 -19.81 -0.97
N GLU A 580 18.38 -20.01 -2.22
CA GLU A 580 17.65 -19.01 -3.01
C GLU A 580 16.29 -18.68 -2.40
N GLU A 581 15.54 -19.68 -1.93
CA GLU A 581 14.32 -19.49 -1.15
C GLU A 581 14.64 -18.75 0.16
N HIS A 582 15.65 -19.19 0.92
CA HIS A 582 16.10 -18.49 2.12
C HIS A 582 16.65 -17.09 1.85
N GLU A 583 17.20 -16.76 0.69
CA GLU A 583 17.71 -15.42 0.35
C GLU A 583 16.56 -14.51 -0.08
N TYR A 584 15.69 -15.00 -0.97
CA TYR A 584 14.44 -14.33 -1.37
C TYR A 584 13.56 -14.01 -0.15
N TYR A 585 13.50 -14.93 0.83
CA TYR A 585 12.83 -14.69 2.10
C TYR A 585 13.71 -13.94 3.13
N SER A 586 15.05 -14.06 3.16
CA SER A 586 15.95 -13.31 4.06
C SER A 586 15.91 -11.80 3.78
N TYR A 587 15.88 -11.40 2.50
CA TYR A 587 15.59 -10.03 2.06
C TYR A 587 14.20 -9.53 2.52
N ARG A 588 13.32 -10.41 3.03
CA ARG A 588 12.05 -10.11 3.71
C ARG A 588 12.03 -10.41 5.24
N LEU A 589 13.03 -11.09 5.82
CA LEU A 589 12.96 -11.70 7.18
C LEU A 589 14.01 -11.23 8.21
N MET A 590 15.08 -10.53 7.82
CA MET A 590 16.16 -10.11 8.73
C MET A 590 15.76 -8.92 9.65
N ASP A 591 14.78 -9.09 10.55
CA ASP A 591 14.24 -7.99 11.38
C ASP A 591 13.77 -8.36 12.82
N ASP A 592 14.05 -9.57 13.38
CA ASP A 592 13.68 -9.88 14.80
C ASP A 592 14.62 -10.83 15.60
N ASP A 593 15.71 -11.39 15.03
CA ASP A 593 16.60 -12.34 15.72
C ASP A 593 17.98 -11.76 16.10
N SER A 594 18.08 -11.19 17.30
CA SER A 594 19.34 -11.04 18.03
C SER A 594 19.10 -11.23 19.53
N SER A 595 19.48 -12.40 20.02
CA SER A 595 19.14 -12.87 21.38
C SER A 595 19.86 -12.10 22.48
N SER A 596 19.12 -11.64 23.49
CA SER A 596 19.67 -11.27 24.79
C SER A 596 19.98 -12.54 25.60
N GLN A 597 21.27 -12.92 25.68
CA GLN A 597 21.73 -13.88 26.68
C GLN A 597 21.72 -13.20 28.06
N GLU A 598 20.59 -13.28 28.77
CA GLU A 598 20.56 -12.99 30.21
C GLU A 598 21.14 -14.19 30.97
N SER A 599 22.40 -14.09 31.39
CA SER A 599 23.01 -15.04 32.32
C SER A 599 22.52 -14.75 33.74
N CYS A 600 21.50 -15.50 34.20
CA CYS A 600 21.01 -15.43 35.56
C CYS A 600 22.03 -16.00 36.56
N HIS A 601 23.06 -15.21 36.89
CA HIS A 601 24.02 -15.58 37.93
C HIS A 601 23.40 -15.39 39.31
N ASN A 602 23.11 -16.51 39.98
CA ASN A 602 22.81 -16.50 41.42
C ASN A 602 24.02 -16.00 42.22
N SER A 603 23.77 -15.18 43.24
CA SER A 603 24.68 -15.03 44.37
C SER A 603 23.89 -15.06 45.68
N ASP A 604 23.70 -16.26 46.22
CA ASP A 604 23.44 -16.43 47.65
C ASP A 604 24.55 -15.75 48.46
N TYR A 605 24.18 -14.96 49.47
CA TYR A 605 25.04 -14.68 50.62
C TYR A 605 24.19 -14.48 51.88
N ASP A 606 24.81 -14.69 53.05
CA ASP A 606 24.21 -15.58 54.03
C ASP A 606 23.85 -14.97 55.40
N LYS A 607 22.81 -15.54 56.02
CA LYS A 607 22.51 -15.69 57.47
C LYS A 607 22.81 -14.55 58.50
N LYS A 608 21.73 -14.26 59.26
CA LYS A 608 21.65 -14.11 60.74
C LYS A 608 22.22 -12.85 61.44
N HIS A 609 21.33 -12.11 62.12
CA HIS A 609 21.18 -12.04 63.60
C HIS A 609 19.79 -11.38 63.88
N GLN A 610 18.78 -11.98 64.53
CA GLN A 610 18.57 -12.50 65.90
C GLN A 610 18.15 -11.43 66.96
N LYS A 611 17.09 -11.75 67.73
CA LYS A 611 16.58 -11.15 69.01
C LYS A 611 15.56 -9.97 68.99
N THR A 612 14.27 -10.35 69.02
CA THR A 612 13.27 -10.03 70.09
C THR A 612 13.38 -8.74 70.95
N SER A 613 12.30 -7.94 71.02
CA SER A 613 11.90 -7.24 72.28
C SER A 613 10.46 -6.66 72.30
N LYS A 614 9.61 -7.19 73.21
CA LYS A 614 8.52 -6.53 74.00
C LYS A 614 7.28 -5.91 73.31
N GLN A 615 6.29 -5.58 74.15
CA GLN A 615 4.90 -5.21 73.84
C GLN A 615 4.50 -3.87 74.49
N ARG A 616 3.62 -3.09 73.83
CA ARG A 616 2.58 -2.18 74.43
C ARG A 616 3.04 -1.06 75.40
N PRO A 617 2.15 -0.12 75.84
CA PRO A 617 0.85 0.33 75.30
C PRO A 617 0.71 1.87 75.12
N VAL A 618 -0.39 2.29 74.46
CA VAL A 618 -1.29 3.46 74.74
C VAL A 618 -0.72 4.77 75.32
N ILE A 619 -1.04 5.89 74.65
CA ILE A 619 -1.73 7.08 75.21
C ILE A 619 -2.41 7.86 74.06
N SER A 620 -3.43 8.66 74.38
CA SER A 620 -4.24 9.45 73.44
C SER A 620 -4.19 10.94 73.77
N THR A 621 -4.38 11.81 72.77
CA THR A 621 -4.62 13.25 72.99
C THR A 621 -5.63 13.78 71.97
N GLU A 622 -6.84 14.11 72.44
CA GLU A 622 -7.79 14.98 71.72
C GLU A 622 -7.48 16.44 72.03
N ILE A 623 -7.65 17.35 71.06
CA ILE A 623 -8.06 18.74 71.31
C ILE A 623 -9.13 19.13 70.27
N SER A 624 -10.15 19.86 70.71
CA SER A 624 -11.39 20.11 69.95
C SER A 624 -11.76 21.59 69.90
N VAL A 625 -12.22 22.06 68.72
CA VAL A 625 -13.03 23.28 68.51
C VAL A 625 -13.97 23.00 67.31
N ARG A 626 -15.29 22.79 67.51
CA ARG A 626 -16.39 23.77 67.33
C ARG A 626 -16.36 24.47 65.95
N GLY A 627 -17.32 24.35 65.01
CA GLY A 627 -18.61 23.62 64.93
C GLY A 627 -19.08 23.56 63.45
N ASN A 628 -20.37 23.44 63.08
CA ASN A 628 -21.60 23.33 63.87
C ASN A 628 -22.80 22.75 63.08
N ILE A 629 -23.87 22.42 63.83
CA ILE A 629 -25.32 22.29 63.54
C ILE A 629 -25.80 23.09 62.29
N GLN A 630 -26.66 22.62 61.37
CA GLN A 630 -27.81 21.68 61.39
C GLN A 630 -27.83 20.85 60.04
N THR A 631 -28.73 19.93 59.61
CA THR A 631 -30.10 19.44 59.96
C THR A 631 -30.31 17.98 59.48
N ARG A 632 -31.52 17.41 59.63
CA ARG A 632 -31.99 16.14 59.01
C ARG A 632 -33.38 16.33 58.35
N VAL A 633 -33.67 15.60 57.26
CA VAL A 633 -35.03 15.11 56.91
C VAL A 633 -34.92 13.67 56.36
N SER A 634 -35.99 12.89 56.48
CA SER A 634 -36.06 11.43 56.31
C SER A 634 -35.90 10.89 54.89
N ILE A 635 -35.44 9.63 54.80
CA ILE A 635 -35.67 8.71 53.67
C ILE A 635 -37.12 8.23 53.71
N HIS A 636 -37.73 7.97 52.55
CA HIS A 636 -38.75 6.93 52.36
C HIS A 636 -38.64 6.35 50.94
N SER A 637 -38.80 5.03 50.81
CA SER A 637 -38.73 4.27 49.56
C SER A 637 -40.10 3.66 49.25
N ILE A 638 -40.55 3.75 48.00
CA ILE A 638 -41.78 3.10 47.54
C ILE A 638 -41.41 2.01 46.52
N VAL A 639 -41.87 0.79 46.82
CA VAL A 639 -41.89 -0.36 45.89
C VAL A 639 -43.30 -0.44 45.30
N LEU A 640 -43.42 -0.83 44.03
CA LEU A 640 -44.69 -1.26 43.44
C LEU A 640 -44.45 -2.51 42.58
N ASP A 641 -45.21 -3.56 42.87
CA ASP A 641 -45.24 -4.81 42.11
C ASP A 641 -46.13 -4.69 40.84
N PRO A 642 -45.89 -5.49 39.80
CA PRO A 642 -46.69 -5.49 38.58
C PRO A 642 -47.95 -6.36 38.71
N PRO A 643 -49.14 -5.89 38.29
CA PRO A 643 -50.33 -6.74 38.21
C PRO A 643 -50.29 -7.66 36.99
N ARG A 644 -50.77 -8.89 37.18
CA ARG A 644 -51.32 -9.76 36.11
C ARG A 644 -52.77 -10.08 36.47
N HIS A 645 -53.64 -10.15 35.48
CA HIS A 645 -54.39 -11.38 35.21
C HIS A 645 -55.03 -11.36 33.82
N ASP A 646 -55.48 -12.54 33.41
CA ASP A 646 -55.75 -12.96 32.04
C ASP A 646 -57.17 -12.63 31.55
N SER A 647 -57.40 -12.67 30.24
CA SER A 647 -58.30 -13.65 29.56
C SER A 647 -59.20 -13.14 28.41
N SER A 648 -59.36 -14.04 27.43
CA SER A 648 -60.48 -14.22 26.47
C SER A 648 -60.87 -13.17 25.40
N ASN A 649 -60.47 -13.50 24.16
CA ASN A 649 -61.33 -13.84 23.00
C ASN A 649 -62.05 -12.81 22.09
N ASN A 650 -61.90 -13.13 20.80
CA ASN A 650 -62.80 -13.00 19.63
C ASN A 650 -62.99 -11.64 18.90
N GLU A 651 -62.49 -11.66 17.65
CA GLU A 651 -63.18 -11.32 16.38
C GLU A 651 -64.20 -10.18 16.34
N ASP A 652 -63.90 -9.15 15.52
CA ASP A 652 -64.68 -8.93 14.29
C ASP A 652 -63.83 -8.15 13.25
N GLU A 653 -63.84 -8.56 11.98
CA GLU A 653 -63.04 -7.93 10.90
C GLU A 653 -63.90 -6.96 10.08
N LYS A 654 -63.63 -5.65 10.20
CA LYS A 654 -64.30 -4.61 9.37
C LYS A 654 -63.32 -3.59 8.80
N THR A 655 -63.20 -3.62 7.47
CA THR A 655 -62.30 -2.78 6.69
C THR A 655 -62.92 -1.40 6.44
N GLU A 656 -62.88 -0.51 7.44
CA GLU A 656 -63.12 0.92 7.19
C GLU A 656 -61.93 1.53 6.44
N ALA A 657 -62.19 2.04 5.23
CA ALA A 657 -61.22 2.79 4.45
C ALA A 657 -60.98 4.17 5.10
N LYS A 658 -60.04 4.24 6.04
CA LYS A 658 -59.59 5.50 6.62
C LYS A 658 -58.93 6.35 5.54
N GLU A 659 -59.46 7.56 5.33
CA GLU A 659 -58.68 8.65 4.74
C GLU A 659 -57.47 8.90 5.63
N GLN A 660 -56.27 8.54 5.17
CA GLN A 660 -55.04 8.81 5.89
C GLN A 660 -54.76 10.31 5.83
N ASP A 661 -54.76 10.97 7.00
CA ASP A 661 -54.31 12.36 7.12
C ASP A 661 -52.86 12.42 6.63
N THR A 662 -52.67 13.07 5.48
CA THR A 662 -51.39 13.15 4.79
C THR A 662 -50.33 13.84 5.66
N THR A 663 -50.75 14.63 6.65
CA THR A 663 -49.88 15.24 7.68
C THR A 663 -49.19 14.18 8.56
N VAL A 664 -49.87 13.06 8.85
CA VAL A 664 -49.38 11.97 9.69
C VAL A 664 -48.34 11.14 8.93
N ASP A 665 -48.63 10.78 7.67
CA ASP A 665 -47.72 10.00 6.84
C ASP A 665 -46.45 10.80 6.46
N MET A 666 -46.58 12.12 6.22
CA MET A 666 -45.42 13.01 6.10
C MET A 666 -44.57 13.04 7.39
N ALA A 667 -45.20 13.12 8.56
CA ALA A 667 -44.49 13.14 9.84
C ALA A 667 -43.75 11.81 10.11
N ALA A 668 -44.37 10.66 9.80
CA ALA A 668 -43.75 9.34 9.88
C ALA A 668 -42.53 9.25 8.95
N CYS A 669 -42.68 9.62 7.67
CA CYS A 669 -41.60 9.57 6.68
C CYS A 669 -40.39 10.45 7.08
N ILE A 670 -40.63 11.64 7.64
CA ILE A 670 -39.58 12.54 8.16
C ILE A 670 -38.83 11.92 9.35
N ILE A 671 -39.51 11.16 10.21
CA ILE A 671 -38.92 10.47 11.36
C ILE A 671 -38.10 9.25 10.92
N GLU A 672 -38.64 8.41 10.04
CA GLU A 672 -37.99 7.18 9.57
C GLU A 672 -36.72 7.45 8.74
N ASN A 673 -36.70 8.52 7.94
CA ASN A 673 -35.56 8.86 7.08
C ASN A 673 -34.51 9.77 7.77
N GLU A 674 -34.53 9.86 9.11
CA GLU A 674 -33.56 10.58 9.95
C GLU A 674 -33.34 12.07 9.60
N PHE A 675 -34.30 12.74 8.94
CA PHE A 675 -34.22 14.17 8.59
C PHE A 675 -33.99 15.08 9.81
N ASN A 676 -34.38 14.62 11.00
CA ASN A 676 -34.16 15.30 12.28
C ASN A 676 -32.67 15.47 12.66
N LYS A 677 -31.71 14.84 11.96
CA LYS A 677 -30.26 14.91 12.28
C LYS A 677 -29.49 16.05 11.62
N ARG A 678 -30.05 16.79 10.65
CA ARG A 678 -29.34 17.87 9.93
C ARG A 678 -30.25 19.07 9.61
N TRP A 679 -29.65 20.26 9.56
CA TRP A 679 -30.31 21.47 9.01
C TRP A 679 -30.35 21.42 7.48
N PHE A 680 -31.53 21.67 6.92
CA PHE A 680 -31.76 21.84 5.49
C PHE A 680 -32.16 23.30 5.20
N THR A 681 -31.75 23.82 4.04
CA THR A 681 -32.48 24.95 3.42
C THR A 681 -33.83 24.47 2.88
N VAL A 682 -34.77 25.39 2.65
CA VAL A 682 -36.09 25.06 2.09
C VAL A 682 -35.96 24.30 0.75
N SER A 683 -35.00 24.70 -0.09
CA SER A 683 -34.74 24.05 -1.38
C SER A 683 -34.14 22.64 -1.25
N GLU A 684 -33.19 22.42 -0.33
CA GLU A 684 -32.66 21.07 -0.07
C GLU A 684 -33.75 20.16 0.51
N PHE A 685 -34.54 20.65 1.47
CA PHE A 685 -35.64 19.89 2.04
C PHE A 685 -36.66 19.50 0.96
N TYR A 686 -37.08 20.46 0.12
CA TYR A 686 -38.02 20.21 -0.96
C TYR A 686 -37.48 19.19 -1.99
N ALA A 687 -36.19 19.27 -2.34
CA ALA A 687 -35.57 18.34 -3.28
C ALA A 687 -35.60 16.90 -2.75
N VAL A 688 -35.14 16.67 -1.51
CA VAL A 688 -35.10 15.30 -0.92
C VAL A 688 -36.52 14.80 -0.59
N PHE A 689 -37.41 15.67 -0.11
CA PHE A 689 -38.82 15.31 0.13
C PHE A 689 -39.54 14.91 -1.17
N SER A 690 -39.34 15.66 -2.26
CA SER A 690 -39.92 15.33 -3.57
C SER A 690 -39.49 13.94 -4.03
N MET A 691 -38.18 13.66 -3.99
CA MET A 691 -37.57 12.41 -4.45
C MET A 691 -37.94 11.17 -3.61
N LEU A 692 -38.43 11.35 -2.37
CA LEU A 692 -38.80 10.26 -1.47
C LEU A 692 -40.31 10.07 -1.32
N TYR A 693 -41.11 11.13 -1.47
CA TYR A 693 -42.54 11.11 -1.15
C TYR A 693 -43.44 11.34 -2.38
N LEU A 694 -43.14 12.36 -3.21
CA LEU A 694 -43.98 12.69 -4.36
C LEU A 694 -43.92 11.61 -5.45
N ASP A 695 -42.75 11.01 -5.66
CA ASP A 695 -42.56 9.89 -6.60
C ASP A 695 -43.16 8.55 -6.12
N ARG A 696 -43.77 8.49 -4.92
CA ARG A 696 -44.24 7.24 -4.30
C ARG A 696 -45.71 7.16 -3.91
N VAL A 697 -46.37 8.27 -3.56
CA VAL A 697 -47.62 8.19 -2.76
C VAL A 697 -48.89 8.68 -3.48
N SER A 698 -48.86 9.73 -4.31
CA SER A 698 -50.06 10.17 -5.05
C SER A 698 -49.76 11.07 -6.26
N SER A 699 -50.56 10.96 -7.32
CA SER A 699 -50.57 11.87 -8.47
C SER A 699 -50.99 13.30 -8.13
N ASP A 700 -51.79 13.46 -7.08
CA ASP A 700 -52.62 14.64 -6.82
C ASP A 700 -51.95 15.62 -5.82
N CYS A 701 -50.74 15.30 -5.38
CA CYS A 701 -50.00 16.14 -4.44
C CYS A 701 -49.46 17.40 -5.15
N PRO A 702 -49.57 18.61 -4.54
CA PRO A 702 -49.15 19.86 -5.18
C PRO A 702 -47.67 19.88 -5.57
N LYS A 703 -47.39 20.06 -6.87
CA LYS A 703 -46.03 20.05 -7.43
C LYS A 703 -45.34 21.42 -7.41
N ASP A 704 -46.03 22.46 -6.93
CA ASP A 704 -45.48 23.80 -6.79
C ASP A 704 -45.00 24.10 -5.35
N LEU A 705 -43.88 24.82 -5.26
CA LEU A 705 -43.19 25.13 -4.02
C LEU A 705 -44.02 26.04 -3.08
N ILE A 706 -44.90 26.88 -3.63
CA ILE A 706 -45.67 27.87 -2.86
C ILE A 706 -46.83 27.19 -2.13
N THR A 707 -47.52 26.25 -2.77
CA THR A 707 -48.56 25.45 -2.13
C THR A 707 -47.96 24.51 -1.08
N CYS A 708 -46.81 23.86 -1.36
CA CYS A 708 -46.12 23.06 -0.36
C CYS A 708 -45.63 23.90 0.84
N GLU A 709 -45.05 25.09 0.62
CA GLU A 709 -44.69 25.98 1.73
C GLU A 709 -45.92 26.45 2.51
N ARG A 710 -47.04 26.74 1.84
CA ARG A 710 -48.31 27.10 2.47
C ARG A 710 -48.83 25.97 3.36
N ILE A 711 -48.83 24.72 2.88
CA ILE A 711 -49.24 23.55 3.66
C ILE A 711 -48.38 23.41 4.92
N LEU A 712 -47.05 23.45 4.79
CA LEU A 712 -46.11 23.38 5.91
C LEU A 712 -46.29 24.53 6.93
N ARG A 713 -46.67 25.73 6.48
CA ARG A 713 -47.00 26.87 7.34
C ARG A 713 -48.37 26.74 8.05
N THR A 714 -49.30 25.94 7.52
CA THR A 714 -50.65 25.75 8.08
C THR A 714 -50.84 24.46 8.87
N ALA A 715 -49.99 23.44 8.69
CA ALA A 715 -50.10 22.15 9.34
C ALA A 715 -49.98 22.26 10.89
N ARG A 716 -51.10 22.10 11.59
CA ARG A 716 -51.16 22.10 13.06
C ARG A 716 -51.14 20.66 13.60
N HIS A 717 -49.96 20.10 13.82
CA HIS A 717 -49.85 18.84 14.55
C HIS A 717 -50.39 19.02 15.98
N PRO A 718 -51.33 18.18 16.48
CA PRO A 718 -52.12 18.46 17.69
C PRO A 718 -51.36 18.45 19.02
N ASN A 719 -50.03 18.30 19.04
CA ASN A 719 -49.26 18.11 20.28
C ASN A 719 -47.82 18.67 20.31
N PHE A 720 -47.34 19.43 19.31
CA PHE A 720 -45.96 19.97 19.32
C PHE A 720 -45.85 21.46 19.03
N LYS A 721 -45.08 22.17 19.87
CA LYS A 721 -44.75 23.60 19.71
C LYS A 721 -43.54 23.77 18.78
N PHE A 722 -43.77 23.74 17.48
CA PHE A 722 -42.75 24.12 16.49
C PHE A 722 -42.26 25.56 16.72
N LYS A 723 -40.96 25.79 16.47
CA LYS A 723 -40.38 27.15 16.38
C LYS A 723 -39.66 27.30 15.05
N MET A 724 -40.19 28.16 14.19
CA MET A 724 -39.54 28.60 12.97
C MET A 724 -38.57 29.74 13.29
N PHE A 725 -37.30 29.56 12.97
CA PHE A 725 -36.27 30.59 13.10
C PHE A 725 -36.01 31.22 11.73
N HIS A 726 -35.64 32.50 11.70
CA HIS A 726 -35.28 33.17 10.46
C HIS A 726 -34.02 34.01 10.62
N ARG A 727 -33.09 33.92 9.68
CA ARG A 727 -31.84 34.69 9.65
C ARG A 727 -31.87 35.65 8.46
N LYS A 728 -31.97 36.96 8.73
CA LYS A 728 -31.89 38.00 7.70
C LYS A 728 -30.41 38.33 7.45
N LYS A 729 -29.94 38.19 6.21
CA LYS A 729 -28.64 38.73 5.78
C LYS A 729 -28.85 40.14 5.27
N ILE A 730 -28.45 41.12 6.09
CA ILE A 730 -28.46 42.54 5.74
C ILE A 730 -27.09 42.91 5.16
N SER A 731 -27.08 43.70 4.09
CA SER A 731 -25.88 44.37 3.56
C SER A 731 -26.30 45.72 3.00
N ASN A 732 -25.48 46.75 3.23
CA ASN A 732 -25.73 48.14 2.84
C ASN A 732 -27.16 48.62 3.22
N GLY A 733 -27.59 48.31 4.44
CA GLY A 733 -28.90 48.68 4.99
C GLY A 733 -30.11 47.92 4.43
N ARG A 734 -29.94 47.09 3.40
CA ARG A 734 -31.03 46.32 2.77
C ARG A 734 -30.97 44.85 3.17
N VAL A 735 -32.14 44.26 3.44
CA VAL A 735 -32.26 42.80 3.62
C VAL A 735 -32.13 42.15 2.25
N ILE A 736 -31.06 41.39 2.02
CA ILE A 736 -30.80 40.75 0.72
C ILE A 736 -31.38 39.33 0.68
N ASN A 737 -31.18 38.54 1.74
CA ASN A 737 -31.76 37.20 1.87
C ASN A 737 -32.42 37.02 3.25
N VAL A 738 -33.54 36.27 3.28
CA VAL A 738 -34.17 35.75 4.49
C VAL A 738 -34.10 34.22 4.43
N TYR A 739 -33.30 33.62 5.31
CA TYR A 739 -33.21 32.17 5.42
C TYR A 739 -34.14 31.68 6.52
N TYR A 740 -35.06 30.77 6.19
CA TYR A 740 -35.94 30.10 7.14
C TYR A 740 -35.32 28.77 7.58
N PHE A 741 -35.36 28.49 8.88
CA PHE A 741 -34.83 27.28 9.49
C PHE A 741 -35.89 26.67 10.41
N TYR A 742 -36.21 25.39 10.18
CA TYR A 742 -37.10 24.61 11.03
C TYR A 742 -36.28 23.80 12.04
N CYS A 743 -36.76 23.70 13.28
CA CYS A 743 -36.09 22.99 14.36
C CYS A 743 -37.07 22.02 15.03
N PHE A 744 -36.73 20.72 15.03
CA PHE A 744 -37.48 19.69 15.74
C PHE A 744 -37.05 19.64 17.23
N PRO A 745 -37.98 19.65 18.19
CA PRO A 745 -37.64 19.78 19.61
C PRO A 745 -37.31 18.42 20.27
N ILE A 746 -36.03 18.02 20.25
CA ILE A 746 -35.52 16.97 21.15
C ILE A 746 -34.35 17.50 21.98
N GLN A 747 -34.65 17.79 23.25
CA GLN A 747 -33.75 18.18 24.35
C GLN A 747 -32.90 19.46 24.15
N GLN A 748 -32.66 20.18 25.25
CA GLN A 748 -32.12 21.54 25.22
C GLN A 748 -30.61 21.55 24.97
N CYS A 749 -30.19 21.89 23.74
CA CYS A 749 -28.79 22.15 23.43
C CYS A 749 -28.30 23.46 24.09
N GLN A 750 -27.12 23.43 24.71
CA GLN A 750 -26.53 24.60 25.39
C GLN A 750 -26.29 25.80 24.46
N VAL A 751 -26.20 25.58 23.14
CA VAL A 751 -26.08 26.65 22.14
C VAL A 751 -27.33 27.55 22.09
N CYS A 752 -28.50 27.06 22.51
CA CYS A 752 -29.75 27.83 22.52
C CYS A 752 -29.85 28.86 23.67
N ASN A 753 -28.84 28.94 24.55
CA ASN A 753 -28.73 29.92 25.64
C ASN A 753 -27.60 30.95 25.40
N LYS A 754 -27.28 31.25 24.12
CA LYS A 754 -26.34 32.30 23.70
C LYS A 754 -26.86 33.06 22.48
#